data_AF-A0A653KBR2-F1
#
_entry.id   AF-A0A653KBR2-F1
#
_cell.length_a   1.000
_cell.length_b   1.000
_cell.length_c   1.000
_cell.angle_alpha   90.00
_cell.angle_beta   90.00
_cell.angle_gamma   90.00
#
_symmetry.space_group_name_H-M   'P 1'
#
loop_
_entity.id
_entity.type
_entity.pdbx_description
1 polymer ?
#
loop_
_entity_poly.entity_id
_entity_poly.type
_entity_poly.pdbx_seq_one_letter_code
_entity_poly.pdbx_strand_id
1 'polypeptide(L)'
;MKNYKKALLATMVIAAMPLLAATSSNVPIKVTTFEDEDGGNLNACSLREALKTAETRKSYGGCLVTDTSSSTQKVIQLEAGTYLLKSELTPNVNVAIWGESPVDWQEKNVLINDIVNQYPAEIPLKTTIQAENSRIFNTTIGTKILALSNVILKGGRTTDRGGAIYAGADVILQSTQILDSQADKEGGAIFLAGPSAKLTLSQSLLQGNRSPKGSVLSMSCFNDTVYSKREVNINSNSLVSNGDGNSSSLLEFCGEPAITLNTNTIAQNAVNASTGNLIKFTGDTKVGGDSNNISSILSNSSTLTLSNNTIVENQGFTTLLYDKLGTKKLNFNIIAYNGGSNTYACRYLLGNATDQKDVKLSILSNALSLTGNNKCDVPSDSLKDNKTNFDISEIADIRQLLSPLQQPSAYTSYFPLYYPKTNKITVGQGDDKKEISLVNTGAINCETVDQRGLARSTTLVLFYDPETTNTCDIGSVELMKLTAGDISSSSNTSISEMIAGYQKQYDFFDNLVKNPNNPDFLTYYKSRLVQYKNLLDGFNDVERRKKNLKYRAVYVDLSNYKLPLPQEVEQADGSHKIQFFNTNDYNINIETLGVGQLENTVLNIQQPPDPNLVCEWSNDLQQIIIYRKDDVITQAGDNAFCKYTIQSKTDSNVKSSGLIRASFANIKPLVTDTSITFKYQQKQKLSLNLLTFANDDGDSGTGGTGPELKPNKAKFWKNEEGIELPIRLTNVPTRDLNITADRQGACPAPDEKETCYGGNIYVQEVNAFNPFNFSFNYQVYDADGVSSNSATVRTISTATTTDDTRPASSGGGSFGFYSVFGLFGLLAYRRFKK
;
A
#
# COMPACT_ATOMS: atom_id res chain seq x y z
N MET A 1 -13.84 -8.62 -9.99
CA MET A 1 -12.60 -7.90 -9.67
C MET A 1 -12.09 -8.19 -8.25
N LYS A 2 -11.45 -9.35 -8.03
CA LYS A 2 -10.81 -9.67 -6.73
C LYS A 2 -9.33 -9.22 -6.65
N ASN A 3 -8.75 -8.68 -7.73
CA ASN A 3 -7.30 -8.48 -7.85
C ASN A 3 -6.83 -7.01 -7.84
N TYR A 4 -7.70 -6.01 -7.97
CA TYR A 4 -7.28 -4.59 -7.99
C TYR A 4 -7.06 -3.96 -6.61
N LYS A 5 -7.40 -4.65 -5.51
CA LYS A 5 -7.15 -4.15 -4.15
C LYS A 5 -5.68 -4.22 -3.71
N LYS A 6 -4.78 -4.81 -4.51
CA LYS A 6 -3.40 -5.16 -4.09
C LYS A 6 -2.25 -4.48 -4.85
N ALA A 7 -2.51 -3.60 -5.82
CA ALA A 7 -1.45 -3.14 -6.75
C ALA A 7 -1.14 -1.63 -6.79
N LEU A 8 -1.64 -0.80 -5.87
CA LEU A 8 -1.21 0.61 -5.78
C LEU A 8 -1.01 1.01 -4.33
N LEU A 9 0.23 1.42 -4.01
CA LEU A 9 0.87 1.58 -2.70
C LEU A 9 1.15 0.26 -1.95
N ALA A 10 2.23 -0.42 -2.30
CA ALA A 10 2.69 -1.65 -1.65
C ALA A 10 3.90 -1.47 -0.70
N THR A 11 4.44 -0.26 -0.47
CA THR A 11 5.65 -0.15 0.39
C THR A 11 5.79 1.12 1.23
N MET A 12 4.73 1.89 1.45
CA MET A 12 4.75 3.03 2.40
C MET A 12 3.69 2.96 3.51
N VAL A 13 3.03 1.82 3.71
CA VAL A 13 2.45 1.51 5.01
C VAL A 13 3.51 0.69 5.75
N ILE A 14 4.43 1.34 6.45
CA ILE A 14 5.04 0.74 7.65
C ILE A 14 5.55 -0.71 7.40
N ALA A 15 6.21 -0.96 6.28
CA ALA A 15 6.68 -2.29 5.91
C ALA A 15 8.21 -2.23 5.90
N ALA A 16 8.90 -2.13 7.05
CA ALA A 16 8.67 -2.87 8.26
C ALA A 16 8.77 -1.93 9.50
N MET A 17 7.70 -1.72 10.27
CA MET A 17 7.62 -2.56 11.45
C MET A 17 7.74 -4.01 11.00
N PRO A 18 8.83 -4.73 11.35
CA PRO A 18 8.69 -6.15 11.49
C PRO A 18 7.37 -6.36 12.22
N LEU A 19 6.56 -7.30 11.76
CA LEU A 19 5.29 -7.72 12.35
C LEU A 19 5.37 -8.10 13.85
N LEU A 20 6.46 -7.77 14.56
CA LEU A 20 6.53 -7.50 15.96
C LEU A 20 5.91 -6.12 16.25
N ALA A 21 4.62 -5.96 15.95
CA ALA A 21 3.80 -5.22 16.90
C ALA A 21 4.16 -5.82 18.27
N ALA A 22 4.45 -4.96 19.25
CA ALA A 22 4.57 -5.38 20.63
C ALA A 22 3.26 -6.12 20.99
N THR A 23 3.25 -7.43 20.76
CA THR A 23 2.49 -8.33 21.59
C THR A 23 2.88 -7.95 23.02
N SER A 24 1.94 -7.97 23.94
CA SER A 24 2.14 -7.56 25.34
C SER A 24 3.32 -8.24 26.05
N SER A 25 4.00 -9.18 25.38
CA SER A 25 5.22 -9.89 25.75
C SER A 25 6.56 -9.36 25.20
N ASN A 26 6.65 -8.32 24.35
CA ASN A 26 7.94 -7.85 23.79
C ASN A 26 8.11 -6.31 23.81
N VAL A 27 8.19 -5.73 25.02
CA VAL A 27 8.49 -4.29 25.20
C VAL A 27 9.96 -4.02 24.83
N PRO A 28 10.27 -3.02 23.99
CA PRO A 28 11.64 -2.72 23.59
C PRO A 28 12.48 -2.23 24.76
N ILE A 29 13.79 -2.50 24.71
CA ILE A 29 14.78 -1.88 25.60
C ILE A 29 14.93 -0.42 25.13
N LYS A 30 14.56 0.53 25.98
CA LYS A 30 14.64 1.96 25.65
C LYS A 30 16.00 2.52 26.05
N VAL A 31 16.70 3.11 25.10
CA VAL A 31 17.93 3.86 25.34
C VAL A 31 17.57 5.28 25.75
N THR A 32 18.11 5.75 26.87
CA THR A 32 17.71 7.03 27.49
C THR A 32 18.85 8.04 27.63
N THR A 33 20.06 7.69 27.21
CA THR A 33 21.20 8.63 27.11
C THR A 33 21.93 8.50 25.78
N PHE A 34 22.49 9.62 25.32
CA PHE A 34 23.32 9.71 24.11
C PHE A 34 24.79 9.36 24.37
N GLU A 35 25.19 9.30 25.64
CA GLU A 35 26.54 8.96 26.07
C GLU A 35 26.83 7.47 25.84
N ASP A 36 28.07 7.16 25.46
CA ASP A 36 28.58 5.80 25.44
C ASP A 36 29.16 5.43 26.82
N GLU A 37 28.37 4.65 27.56
CA GLU A 37 28.59 4.21 28.94
C GLU A 37 28.53 2.68 29.04
N ASP A 38 29.19 2.10 30.04
CA ASP A 38 29.15 0.67 30.34
C ASP A 38 29.08 0.43 31.86
N GLY A 39 27.86 0.43 32.40
CA GLY A 39 27.58 0.23 33.83
C GLY A 39 27.90 1.44 34.72
N GLY A 40 28.28 2.57 34.12
CA GLY A 40 28.71 3.77 34.84
C GLY A 40 27.58 4.58 35.45
N ASN A 41 26.39 4.55 34.81
CA ASN A 41 25.22 5.29 35.25
C ASN A 41 24.03 4.33 35.44
N LEU A 42 23.53 4.22 36.66
CA LEU A 42 22.40 3.32 36.95
C LEU A 42 21.03 3.95 36.63
N ASN A 43 20.99 5.24 36.27
CA ASN A 43 19.76 6.00 36.02
C ASN A 43 19.53 6.31 34.53
N ALA A 44 20.50 6.03 33.67
CA ALA A 44 20.39 6.23 32.23
C ALA A 44 20.90 5.00 31.51
N CYS A 45 20.26 4.65 30.40
CA CYS A 45 20.55 3.49 29.58
C CYS A 45 21.25 3.92 28.29
N SER A 46 22.52 3.55 28.11
CA SER A 46 23.26 3.76 26.87
C SER A 46 22.95 2.69 25.81
N LEU A 47 23.31 2.94 24.56
CA LEU A 47 23.19 1.94 23.49
C LEU A 47 24.05 0.69 23.77
N ARG A 48 25.25 0.87 24.34
CA ARG A 48 26.14 -0.23 24.69
C ARG A 48 25.55 -1.09 25.82
N GLU A 49 25.00 -0.44 26.84
CA GLU A 49 24.31 -1.10 27.94
C GLU A 49 23.03 -1.81 27.47
N ALA A 50 22.32 -1.24 26.50
CA ALA A 50 21.13 -1.88 25.91
C ALA A 50 21.49 -3.16 25.15
N LEU A 51 22.60 -3.17 24.41
CA LEU A 51 23.13 -4.39 23.79
C LEU A 51 23.54 -5.43 24.83
N LYS A 52 24.17 -5.00 25.94
CA LYS A 52 24.54 -5.89 27.05
C LYS A 52 23.31 -6.47 27.76
N THR A 53 22.28 -5.65 27.92
CA THR A 53 20.98 -6.02 28.49
C THR A 53 20.28 -7.02 27.58
N ALA A 54 20.29 -6.81 26.26
CA ALA A 54 19.75 -7.73 25.28
C ALA A 54 20.46 -9.10 25.31
N GLU A 55 21.79 -9.09 25.43
CA GLU A 55 22.61 -10.30 25.53
C GLU A 55 22.29 -11.10 26.80
N THR A 56 22.39 -10.44 27.96
CA THR A 56 22.30 -11.10 29.28
C THR A 56 20.87 -11.39 29.69
N ARG A 57 19.89 -10.72 29.06
CA ARG A 57 18.48 -10.70 29.45
C ARG A 57 18.26 -10.30 30.90
N LYS A 58 19.12 -9.42 31.39
CA LYS A 58 19.08 -8.83 32.73
C LYS A 58 19.31 -7.33 32.61
N SER A 59 18.61 -6.55 33.42
CA SER A 59 18.80 -5.10 33.48
C SER A 59 20.25 -4.78 33.84
N TYR A 60 20.84 -3.81 33.14
CA TYR A 60 22.24 -3.42 33.27
C TYR A 60 22.43 -1.96 32.88
N GLY A 61 23.22 -1.20 33.65
CA GLY A 61 23.54 0.21 33.35
C GLY A 61 22.30 1.06 33.05
N GLY A 62 21.33 1.12 33.98
CA GLY A 62 20.07 1.85 33.79
C GLY A 62 19.08 1.27 32.77
N CYS A 63 19.50 0.34 31.90
CA CYS A 63 18.62 -0.33 30.95
C CYS A 63 17.74 -1.36 31.64
N LEU A 64 16.44 -1.29 31.41
CA LEU A 64 15.46 -2.24 31.92
C LEU A 64 15.06 -3.24 30.83
N VAL A 65 14.85 -4.49 31.22
CA VAL A 65 14.32 -5.53 30.35
C VAL A 65 13.17 -6.26 31.03
N THR A 66 12.04 -6.34 30.34
CA THR A 66 10.82 -7.02 30.84
C THR A 66 10.69 -8.43 30.27
N ASP A 67 11.09 -8.63 29.02
CA ASP A 67 11.13 -9.94 28.39
C ASP A 67 12.48 -10.63 28.65
N THR A 68 12.48 -11.72 29.41
CA THR A 68 13.66 -12.52 29.72
C THR A 68 13.70 -13.85 28.94
N SER A 69 12.73 -14.09 28.04
CA SER A 69 12.61 -15.33 27.27
C SER A 69 13.78 -15.54 26.32
N SER A 70 14.33 -16.75 26.29
CA SER A 70 15.49 -17.07 25.45
C SER A 70 15.23 -17.10 23.94
N SER A 71 13.97 -17.23 23.54
CA SER A 71 13.55 -17.42 22.14
C SER A 71 13.18 -16.13 21.41
N THR A 72 13.07 -14.99 22.12
CA THR A 72 12.64 -13.72 21.54
C THR A 72 13.82 -12.91 21.02
N GLN A 73 13.68 -12.37 19.80
CA GLN A 73 14.58 -11.33 19.30
C GLN A 73 14.36 -10.05 20.09
N LYS A 74 15.45 -9.42 20.55
CA LYS A 74 15.38 -8.17 21.31
C LYS A 74 15.35 -6.98 20.39
N VAL A 75 14.42 -6.07 20.69
CA VAL A 75 14.29 -4.77 20.03
C VAL A 75 14.85 -3.70 20.97
N ILE A 76 15.72 -2.86 20.44
CA ILE A 76 16.27 -1.68 21.10
C ILE A 76 15.68 -0.46 20.41
N GLN A 77 15.05 0.42 21.20
CA GLN A 77 14.47 1.67 20.70
C GLN A 77 15.39 2.83 21.10
N LEU A 78 15.75 3.63 20.10
CA LEU A 78 16.50 4.86 20.25
C LEU A 78 15.56 6.06 20.10
N GLU A 79 15.88 7.14 20.80
CA GLU A 79 15.22 8.43 20.67
C GLU A 79 15.93 9.26 19.57
N ALA A 80 15.33 10.39 19.19
CA ALA A 80 15.97 11.34 18.27
C ALA A 80 17.20 11.98 18.90
N GLY A 81 18.31 12.03 18.16
CA GLY A 81 19.58 12.61 18.63
C GLY A 81 20.81 11.87 18.10
N THR A 82 21.97 12.17 18.67
CA THR A 82 23.27 11.62 18.24
C THR A 82 23.92 10.83 19.36
N TYR A 83 24.01 9.52 19.18
CA TYR A 83 24.71 8.58 20.07
C TYR A 83 26.19 8.53 19.69
N LEU A 84 27.07 9.04 20.57
CA LEU A 84 28.49 9.17 20.29
C LEU A 84 29.27 7.97 20.82
N LEU A 85 29.82 7.14 19.93
CA LEU A 85 30.54 5.92 20.29
C LEU A 85 32.04 6.15 20.47
N LYS A 86 32.55 5.74 21.63
CA LYS A 86 33.98 5.76 21.98
C LYS A 86 34.71 4.52 21.46
N SER A 87 33.98 3.42 21.24
CA SER A 87 34.54 2.15 20.73
C SER A 87 33.50 1.33 19.97
N GLU A 88 33.94 0.28 19.26
CA GLU A 88 33.05 -0.55 18.47
C GLU A 88 31.98 -1.27 19.31
N LEU A 89 30.79 -1.45 18.72
CA LEU A 89 29.70 -2.24 19.29
C LEU A 89 29.76 -3.67 18.76
N THR A 90 29.66 -4.65 19.66
CA THR A 90 29.81 -6.09 19.36
C THR A 90 28.56 -6.88 19.77
N PRO A 91 27.47 -6.85 18.98
CA PRO A 91 26.26 -7.60 19.31
C PRO A 91 26.51 -9.12 19.40
N ASN A 92 26.20 -9.71 20.56
CA ASN A 92 26.33 -11.15 20.82
C ASN A 92 24.99 -11.92 20.78
N VAL A 93 23.88 -11.22 20.55
CA VAL A 93 22.55 -11.79 20.27
C VAL A 93 21.96 -11.18 19.00
N ASN A 94 20.94 -11.82 18.42
CA ASN A 94 20.19 -11.22 17.31
C ASN A 94 19.47 -9.98 17.82
N VAL A 95 19.74 -8.83 17.22
CA VAL A 95 19.19 -7.54 17.65
C VAL A 95 18.53 -6.80 16.50
N ALA A 96 17.43 -6.13 16.82
CA ALA A 96 16.86 -5.08 15.99
C ALA A 96 17.03 -3.75 16.73
N ILE A 97 17.62 -2.76 16.09
CA ILE A 97 17.77 -1.41 16.63
C ILE A 97 16.93 -0.46 15.76
N TRP A 98 15.99 0.23 16.39
CA TRP A 98 15.11 1.17 15.74
C TRP A 98 15.44 2.58 16.21
N GLY A 99 15.71 3.48 15.26
CA GLY A 99 15.73 4.91 15.49
C GLY A 99 14.33 5.46 15.76
N GLU A 100 14.30 6.74 16.09
CA GLU A 100 13.05 7.49 16.18
C GLU A 100 12.31 7.47 14.83
N SER A 101 10.99 7.33 14.85
CA SER A 101 10.20 7.25 13.63
C SER A 101 10.32 8.57 12.86
N PRO A 102 10.76 8.56 11.58
CA PRO A 102 11.01 9.77 10.81
C PRO A 102 9.70 10.24 10.15
N VAL A 103 8.70 10.55 10.99
CA VAL A 103 7.37 10.95 10.53
C VAL A 103 6.84 12.20 11.24
N ASP A 104 5.98 12.95 10.55
CA ASP A 104 5.24 14.09 11.09
C ASP A 104 3.74 13.91 10.90
N TRP A 105 3.00 13.76 12.01
CA TRP A 105 1.55 13.60 12.02
C TRP A 105 0.77 14.90 11.84
N GLN A 106 1.45 16.06 11.81
CA GLN A 106 0.83 17.34 11.53
C GLN A 106 0.66 17.59 10.03
N GLU A 107 1.47 16.93 9.20
CA GLU A 107 1.52 17.15 7.76
C GLU A 107 1.13 15.90 6.96
N LYS A 108 0.70 16.11 5.72
CA LYS A 108 0.39 15.03 4.78
C LYS A 108 1.62 14.58 4.02
N ASN A 109 1.73 13.28 3.77
CA ASN A 109 2.73 12.74 2.86
C ASN A 109 2.44 13.18 1.41
N VAL A 110 3.40 13.88 0.82
CA VAL A 110 3.29 14.44 -0.54
C VAL A 110 3.42 13.40 -1.65
N LEU A 111 3.72 12.14 -1.30
CA LEU A 111 3.82 10.99 -2.20
C LEU A 111 2.62 10.04 -2.08
N ILE A 112 1.66 10.32 -1.18
CA ILE A 112 0.49 9.46 -0.92
C ILE A 112 -0.81 10.24 -1.07
N ASN A 113 -1.75 9.71 -1.87
CA ASN A 113 -3.10 10.27 -2.04
C ASN A 113 -4.21 9.27 -1.75
N ASP A 114 -3.94 8.40 -0.80
CA ASP A 114 -4.99 7.67 -0.12
C ASP A 114 -5.43 8.52 1.07
N ILE A 115 -6.67 9.03 1.03
CA ILE A 115 -7.21 9.89 2.09
C ILE A 115 -7.19 9.21 3.48
N VAL A 116 -7.10 7.87 3.53
CA VAL A 116 -6.94 7.09 4.76
C VAL A 116 -5.49 7.07 5.24
N ASN A 117 -4.53 7.02 4.32
CA ASN A 117 -3.09 6.80 4.58
C ASN A 117 -2.20 8.03 4.26
N GLN A 118 -2.78 9.18 3.94
CA GLN A 118 -2.05 10.41 3.61
C GLN A 118 -1.30 11.03 4.81
N TYR A 119 -1.55 10.55 6.03
CA TYR A 119 -0.78 10.89 7.24
C TYR A 119 -0.08 9.63 7.75
N PRO A 120 1.12 9.75 8.35
CA PRO A 120 1.88 10.98 8.53
C PRO A 120 2.74 11.33 7.29
N ALA A 121 3.22 12.57 7.21
CA ALA A 121 4.29 12.93 6.28
C ALA A 121 5.61 12.23 6.67
N GLU A 122 6.38 11.82 5.67
CA GLU A 122 7.77 11.40 5.88
C GLU A 122 8.65 12.63 6.11
N ILE A 123 9.66 12.52 6.96
CA ILE A 123 10.67 13.55 7.24
C ILE A 123 12.08 12.92 7.29
N PRO A 124 13.18 13.70 7.30
CA PRO A 124 14.52 13.12 7.41
C PRO A 124 14.73 12.30 8.69
N LEU A 125 15.64 11.31 8.64
CA LEU A 125 16.04 10.52 9.81
C LEU A 125 16.56 11.41 10.94
N LYS A 126 16.16 11.10 12.18
CA LYS A 126 16.46 11.90 13.37
C LYS A 126 17.46 11.26 14.34
N THR A 127 17.78 9.98 14.15
CA THR A 127 18.66 9.23 15.05
C THR A 127 19.98 8.92 14.35
N THR A 128 21.08 9.38 14.94
CA THR A 128 22.44 9.14 14.46
C THR A 128 23.24 8.33 15.46
N ILE A 129 23.91 7.27 15.01
CA ILE A 129 24.97 6.57 15.73
C ILE A 129 26.29 6.98 15.08
N GLN A 130 27.08 7.77 15.81
CA GLN A 130 28.30 8.37 15.30
C GLN A 130 29.51 7.78 16.01
N ALA A 131 30.47 7.26 15.26
CA ALA A 131 31.77 6.86 15.81
C ALA A 131 32.75 8.04 15.82
N GLU A 132 33.58 8.13 16.85
CA GLU A 132 34.69 9.10 16.90
C GLU A 132 35.90 8.61 16.08
N ASN A 133 36.47 7.47 16.48
CA ASN A 133 37.63 6.87 15.83
C ASN A 133 37.60 5.34 15.95
N SER A 134 36.45 4.75 15.66
CA SER A 134 36.25 3.30 15.70
C SER A 134 35.28 2.84 14.63
N ARG A 135 35.26 1.54 14.36
CA ARG A 135 34.17 0.90 13.62
C ARG A 135 32.88 1.03 14.44
N ILE A 136 31.73 1.14 13.80
CA ILE A 136 30.45 1.22 14.52
C ILE A 136 30.02 -0.18 15.01
N PHE A 137 29.82 -1.14 14.11
CA PHE A 137 29.35 -2.49 14.45
C PHE A 137 30.30 -3.59 13.99
N ASN A 138 30.51 -4.58 14.86
CA ASN A 138 31.26 -5.81 14.56
C ASN A 138 30.45 -7.03 15.03
N THR A 139 29.87 -7.78 14.10
CA THR A 139 29.08 -8.98 14.41
C THR A 139 29.86 -10.28 14.19
N THR A 140 31.17 -10.20 13.92
CA THR A 140 32.01 -11.40 13.69
C THR A 140 32.27 -12.21 14.96
N ILE A 141 32.21 -11.57 16.13
CA ILE A 141 32.38 -12.23 17.43
C ILE A 141 31.11 -13.03 17.79
N GLY A 142 29.96 -12.37 17.75
CA GLY A 142 28.68 -13.00 18.09
C GLY A 142 28.12 -13.92 17.02
N THR A 143 28.45 -13.67 15.74
CA THR A 143 27.83 -14.30 14.55
C THR A 143 26.30 -14.17 14.57
N LYS A 144 25.80 -12.97 14.92
CA LYS A 144 24.37 -12.68 15.10
C LYS A 144 23.84 -11.65 14.13
N ILE A 145 22.54 -11.77 13.84
CA ILE A 145 21.82 -10.89 12.93
C ILE A 145 21.79 -9.47 13.50
N LEU A 146 22.08 -8.50 12.64
CA LEU A 146 21.94 -7.08 12.91
C LEU A 146 20.87 -6.48 11.99
N ALA A 147 19.74 -6.08 12.57
CA ALA A 147 18.70 -5.34 11.86
C ALA A 147 18.68 -3.89 12.35
N LEU A 148 18.78 -2.94 11.42
CA LEU A 148 18.76 -1.50 11.70
C LEU A 148 17.64 -0.83 10.91
N SER A 149 16.87 0.02 11.59
CA SER A 149 15.81 0.80 10.96
C SER A 149 15.79 2.23 11.45
N ASN A 150 15.58 3.19 10.55
CA ASN A 150 15.47 4.63 10.86
C ASN A 150 16.73 5.23 11.53
N VAL A 151 17.93 4.73 11.18
CA VAL A 151 19.19 5.18 11.79
C VAL A 151 20.21 5.67 10.76
N ILE A 152 20.95 6.70 11.14
CA ILE A 152 22.14 7.18 10.43
C ILE A 152 23.37 6.59 11.13
N LEU A 153 24.22 5.88 10.40
CA LEU A 153 25.55 5.46 10.83
C LEU A 153 26.57 6.43 10.26
N LYS A 154 27.33 7.11 11.11
CA LYS A 154 28.24 8.18 10.67
C LYS A 154 29.67 8.01 11.18
N GLY A 155 30.63 8.20 10.27
CA GLY A 155 32.04 8.35 10.63
C GLY A 155 32.73 7.09 11.13
N GLY A 156 32.23 5.89 10.80
CA GLY A 156 32.87 4.64 11.17
C GLY A 156 34.27 4.54 10.56
N ARG A 157 35.29 4.23 11.35
CA ARG A 157 36.70 4.16 10.91
C ARG A 157 37.41 2.93 11.43
N THR A 158 38.11 2.23 10.55
CA THR A 158 38.96 1.10 10.92
C THR A 158 40.18 0.98 10.03
N THR A 159 41.28 0.51 10.61
CA THR A 159 42.49 0.12 9.85
C THR A 159 42.35 -1.26 9.19
N ASP A 160 41.23 -1.95 9.42
CA ASP A 160 40.93 -3.26 8.86
C ASP A 160 39.75 -3.18 7.87
N ARG A 161 38.79 -4.11 7.95
CA ARG A 161 37.65 -4.22 7.02
C ARG A 161 36.35 -3.72 7.65
N GLY A 162 35.41 -3.22 6.85
CA GLY A 162 34.09 -2.82 7.31
C GLY A 162 34.12 -1.56 8.17
N GLY A 163 34.10 -0.37 7.55
CA GLY A 163 34.24 0.91 8.26
C GLY A 163 33.07 1.20 9.19
N ALA A 164 31.83 1.06 8.70
CA ALA A 164 30.64 1.10 9.56
C ALA A 164 30.33 -0.29 10.14
N ILE A 165 30.26 -1.32 9.29
CA ILE A 165 29.79 -2.66 9.68
C ILE A 165 30.77 -3.73 9.21
N TYR A 166 31.27 -4.52 10.16
CA TYR A 166 31.99 -5.77 9.90
C TYR A 166 31.11 -6.97 10.26
N ALA A 167 30.56 -7.63 9.24
CA ALA A 167 29.42 -8.52 9.37
C ALA A 167 29.81 -10.00 9.41
N GLY A 168 29.63 -10.64 10.57
CA GLY A 168 29.76 -12.09 10.75
C GLY A 168 28.50 -12.89 10.42
N ALA A 169 27.35 -12.24 10.34
CA ALA A 169 26.04 -12.81 10.03
C ALA A 169 25.19 -11.79 9.27
N ASP A 170 23.91 -12.08 9.07
CA ASP A 170 23.02 -11.27 8.23
C ASP A 170 22.88 -9.83 8.73
N VAL A 171 22.88 -8.90 7.78
CA VAL A 171 22.69 -7.47 8.00
C VAL A 171 21.46 -7.01 7.22
N ILE A 172 20.51 -6.40 7.93
CA ILE A 172 19.25 -5.89 7.37
C ILE A 172 19.19 -4.39 7.67
N LEU A 173 19.19 -3.57 6.63
CA LEU A 173 19.19 -2.11 6.71
C LEU A 173 17.96 -1.58 5.98
N GLN A 174 17.10 -0.88 6.70
CA GLN A 174 15.88 -0.31 6.16
C GLN A 174 15.71 1.14 6.59
N SER A 175 15.52 2.08 5.66
CA SER A 175 15.45 3.51 6.01
C SER A 175 16.69 3.91 6.83
N THR A 176 17.87 3.65 6.28
CA THR A 176 19.14 3.93 6.95
C THR A 176 20.02 4.83 6.10
N GLN A 177 21.00 5.46 6.76
CA GLN A 177 22.08 6.12 6.05
C GLN A 177 23.42 5.62 6.56
N ILE A 178 24.40 5.38 5.68
CA ILE A 178 25.80 5.17 6.07
C ILE A 178 26.63 6.28 5.45
N LEU A 179 27.14 7.16 6.31
CA LEU A 179 27.78 8.40 5.94
C LEU A 179 29.25 8.40 6.36
N ASP A 180 30.13 8.80 5.44
CA ASP A 180 31.53 9.12 5.69
C ASP A 180 32.32 8.02 6.43
N SER A 181 32.02 6.74 6.17
CA SER A 181 32.71 5.62 6.81
C SER A 181 33.92 5.15 5.99
N GLN A 182 34.98 4.74 6.66
CA GLN A 182 36.26 4.38 6.06
C GLN A 182 36.83 3.07 6.61
N ALA A 183 37.34 2.24 5.70
CA ALA A 183 38.12 1.05 6.00
C ALA A 183 39.43 1.05 5.19
N ASP A 184 40.57 0.88 5.85
CA ASP A 184 41.87 0.93 5.18
C ASP A 184 42.17 -0.32 4.34
N LYS A 185 41.39 -1.41 4.48
CA LYS A 185 41.52 -2.59 3.62
C LYS A 185 40.38 -2.73 2.61
N GLU A 186 39.20 -3.09 3.08
CA GLU A 186 38.07 -3.45 2.22
C GLU A 186 36.73 -3.14 2.91
N GLY A 187 35.71 -2.71 2.14
CA GLY A 187 34.36 -2.49 2.65
C GLY A 187 34.25 -1.19 3.46
N GLY A 188 34.27 -0.04 2.79
CA GLY A 188 34.25 1.27 3.46
C GLY A 188 33.00 1.48 4.31
N ALA A 189 31.82 1.15 3.77
CA ALA A 189 30.60 1.07 4.55
C ALA A 189 30.46 -0.31 5.22
N ILE A 190 30.43 -1.38 4.41
CA ILE A 190 30.09 -2.73 4.87
C ILE A 190 31.09 -3.75 4.34
N PHE A 191 31.54 -4.65 5.22
CA PHE A 191 32.25 -5.86 4.81
C PHE A 191 31.52 -7.13 5.30
N LEU A 192 31.20 -8.04 4.38
CA LEU A 192 30.58 -9.34 4.69
C LEU A 192 31.65 -10.41 4.93
N ALA A 193 31.93 -10.69 6.20
CA ALA A 193 32.94 -11.65 6.64
C ALA A 193 32.39 -13.06 6.79
N GLY A 194 31.15 -13.19 7.30
CA GLY A 194 30.51 -14.48 7.54
C GLY A 194 30.35 -15.31 6.26
N PRO A 195 30.44 -16.66 6.35
CA PRO A 195 30.45 -17.55 5.19
C PRO A 195 29.11 -17.59 4.44
N SER A 196 28.02 -17.29 5.15
CA SER A 196 26.67 -17.21 4.63
C SER A 196 25.97 -15.89 4.96
N ALA A 197 26.73 -14.85 5.34
CA ALA A 197 26.18 -13.57 5.73
C ALA A 197 25.44 -12.92 4.55
N LYS A 198 24.16 -12.60 4.75
CA LYS A 198 23.33 -11.90 3.79
C LYS A 198 23.33 -10.40 4.03
N LEU A 199 23.11 -9.63 2.97
CA LEU A 199 22.85 -8.20 3.05
C LEU A 199 21.51 -7.88 2.41
N THR A 200 20.63 -7.24 3.17
CA THR A 200 19.43 -6.57 2.64
C THR A 200 19.53 -5.10 2.96
N LEU A 201 19.51 -4.26 1.93
CA LEU A 201 19.58 -2.82 2.00
C LEU A 201 18.41 -2.22 1.21
N SER A 202 17.52 -1.53 1.91
CA SER A 202 16.32 -0.96 1.29
C SER A 202 16.06 0.48 1.74
N GLN A 203 15.63 1.33 0.81
CA GLN A 203 15.29 2.73 1.09
C GLN A 203 16.39 3.41 1.91
N SER A 204 17.64 3.35 1.44
CA SER A 204 18.80 3.81 2.22
C SER A 204 19.76 4.64 1.38
N LEU A 205 20.54 5.48 2.06
CA LEU A 205 21.56 6.35 1.46
C LEU A 205 22.95 5.90 1.93
N LEU A 206 23.84 5.59 0.99
CA LEU A 206 25.25 5.39 1.27
C LEU A 206 26.03 6.50 0.60
N GLN A 207 26.71 7.32 1.39
CA GLN A 207 27.38 8.51 0.90
C GLN A 207 28.73 8.77 1.59
N GLY A 208 29.72 9.19 0.81
CA GLY A 208 31.03 9.60 1.33
C GLY A 208 31.90 8.46 1.85
N ASN A 209 31.50 7.19 1.68
CA ASN A 209 32.23 6.05 2.21
C ASN A 209 33.48 5.72 1.38
N ARG A 210 34.57 5.26 2.00
CA ARG A 210 35.87 5.07 1.34
C ARG A 210 36.57 3.78 1.73
N SER A 211 37.16 3.10 0.76
CA SER A 211 38.09 2.00 0.99
C SER A 211 38.92 1.72 -0.26
N PRO A 212 40.15 1.17 -0.15
CA PRO A 212 40.89 0.73 -1.33
C PRO A 212 40.14 -0.30 -2.19
N LYS A 213 39.27 -1.12 -1.59
CA LYS A 213 38.39 -2.05 -2.31
C LYS A 213 36.99 -2.04 -1.73
N GLY A 214 35.98 -1.91 -2.58
CA GLY A 214 34.59 -1.87 -2.16
C GLY A 214 34.32 -0.70 -1.21
N SER A 215 34.39 0.53 -1.71
CA SER A 215 34.09 1.73 -0.90
C SER A 215 32.71 1.69 -0.24
N VAL A 216 31.75 1.01 -0.87
CA VAL A 216 30.45 0.69 -0.25
C VAL A 216 30.45 -0.73 0.30
N LEU A 217 30.71 -1.73 -0.54
CA LEU A 217 30.57 -3.14 -0.16
C LEU A 217 31.75 -3.97 -0.65
N SER A 218 32.29 -4.79 0.25
CA SER A 218 33.19 -5.90 -0.07
C SER A 218 32.86 -7.14 0.77
N MET A 219 33.43 -8.29 0.42
CA MET A 219 33.12 -9.57 1.07
C MET A 219 34.26 -10.59 0.97
N SER A 220 34.29 -11.57 1.87
CA SER A 220 35.28 -12.66 1.82
C SER A 220 34.93 -13.72 0.78
N CYS A 221 35.82 -14.01 -0.17
CA CYS A 221 35.48 -14.89 -1.31
C CYS A 221 35.33 -16.37 -0.92
N PHE A 222 36.10 -16.82 0.08
CA PHE A 222 36.16 -18.21 0.50
C PHE A 222 35.90 -18.35 2.00
N ASN A 223 35.35 -19.50 2.36
CA ASN A 223 35.39 -20.05 3.71
C ASN A 223 36.13 -21.39 3.62
N ASP A 224 37.32 -21.46 4.21
CA ASP A 224 38.30 -22.51 3.97
C ASP A 224 38.60 -22.71 2.47
N THR A 225 38.20 -23.84 1.89
CA THR A 225 38.43 -24.20 0.47
C THR A 225 37.16 -24.06 -0.39
N VAL A 226 36.05 -23.60 0.19
CA VAL A 226 34.74 -23.50 -0.50
C VAL A 226 34.38 -22.03 -0.70
N TYR A 227 33.72 -21.73 -1.81
CA TYR A 227 33.15 -20.40 -2.04
C TYR A 227 32.16 -20.01 -0.94
N SER A 228 32.29 -18.79 -0.44
CA SER A 228 31.28 -18.20 0.44
C SER A 228 30.00 -17.94 -0.35
N LYS A 229 28.86 -18.40 0.16
CA LYS A 229 27.56 -18.27 -0.52
C LYS A 229 26.78 -17.14 0.11
N ARG A 230 26.47 -16.09 -0.65
CA ARG A 230 25.81 -14.89 -0.10
C ARG A 230 24.61 -14.47 -0.91
N GLU A 231 23.68 -13.83 -0.24
CA GLU A 231 22.55 -13.15 -0.86
C GLU A 231 22.69 -11.66 -0.58
N VAL A 232 22.70 -10.84 -1.63
CA VAL A 232 22.84 -9.38 -1.54
C VAL A 232 21.70 -8.73 -2.29
N ASN A 233 20.79 -8.10 -1.55
CA ASN A 233 19.63 -7.40 -2.09
C ASN A 233 19.74 -5.91 -1.76
N ILE A 234 19.87 -5.07 -2.80
CA ILE A 234 20.00 -3.62 -2.71
C ILE A 234 18.83 -3.01 -3.51
N ASN A 235 17.79 -2.56 -2.82
CA ASN A 235 16.54 -2.09 -3.43
C ASN A 235 16.17 -0.63 -3.07
N SER A 236 15.85 0.20 -4.06
CA SER A 236 15.38 1.59 -3.83
C SER A 236 16.35 2.44 -3.02
N ASN A 237 17.66 2.36 -3.30
CA ASN A 237 18.70 3.09 -2.56
C ASN A 237 19.39 4.17 -3.40
N SER A 238 20.08 5.08 -2.71
CA SER A 238 21.05 6.01 -3.30
C SER A 238 22.46 5.66 -2.85
N LEU A 239 23.35 5.39 -3.80
CA LEU A 239 24.78 5.19 -3.57
C LEU A 239 25.50 6.36 -4.25
N VAL A 240 25.82 7.41 -3.49
CA VAL A 240 26.24 8.69 -4.05
C VAL A 240 27.54 9.17 -3.44
N SER A 241 28.47 9.68 -4.27
CA SER A 241 29.71 10.31 -3.80
C SER A 241 30.56 9.43 -2.88
N ASN A 242 30.58 8.11 -3.11
CA ASN A 242 31.46 7.18 -2.42
C ASN A 242 32.75 6.96 -3.20
N GLY A 243 33.79 6.57 -2.47
CA GLY A 243 35.12 6.32 -3.00
C GLY A 243 35.87 7.59 -3.40
N ASP A 244 37.06 7.37 -3.94
CA ASP A 244 37.98 8.39 -4.43
C ASP A 244 38.96 7.76 -5.44
N GLY A 245 39.94 8.54 -5.92
CA GLY A 245 40.93 8.08 -6.88
C GLY A 245 41.85 6.93 -6.40
N ASN A 246 41.85 6.63 -5.09
CA ASN A 246 42.60 5.50 -4.52
C ASN A 246 41.75 4.24 -4.39
N SER A 247 40.44 4.34 -4.61
CA SER A 247 39.52 3.22 -4.55
C SER A 247 39.62 2.39 -5.84
N SER A 248 39.79 1.09 -5.74
CA SER A 248 39.77 0.18 -6.90
C SER A 248 38.36 -0.28 -7.27
N SER A 249 37.42 -0.21 -6.33
CA SER A 249 36.02 -0.55 -6.58
C SER A 249 35.03 0.09 -5.61
N LEU A 250 33.77 0.21 -6.03
CA LEU A 250 32.65 0.63 -5.19
C LEU A 250 31.96 -0.59 -4.56
N LEU A 251 31.64 -1.58 -5.40
CA LEU A 251 31.06 -2.87 -5.04
C LEU A 251 31.98 -3.99 -5.54
N GLU A 252 32.59 -4.73 -4.61
CA GLU A 252 33.49 -5.86 -4.88
C GLU A 252 32.77 -7.18 -4.60
N PHE A 253 32.45 -7.94 -5.66
CA PHE A 253 31.77 -9.23 -5.54
C PHE A 253 32.71 -10.40 -5.81
N CYS A 254 32.72 -11.38 -4.90
CA CYS A 254 33.45 -12.63 -5.04
C CYS A 254 32.79 -13.74 -4.21
N GLY A 255 33.23 -14.99 -4.37
CA GLY A 255 32.58 -16.17 -3.82
C GLY A 255 31.53 -16.76 -4.77
N GLU A 256 30.42 -17.24 -4.22
CA GLU A 256 29.21 -17.62 -4.94
C GLU A 256 28.03 -16.71 -4.52
N PRO A 257 28.08 -15.40 -4.80
CA PRO A 257 27.01 -14.49 -4.44
C PRO A 257 25.83 -14.54 -5.42
N ALA A 258 24.63 -14.38 -4.87
CA ALA A 258 23.41 -14.03 -5.60
C ALA A 258 23.07 -12.57 -5.31
N ILE A 259 23.21 -11.72 -6.32
CA ILE A 259 23.12 -10.26 -6.19
C ILE A 259 21.95 -9.71 -6.99
N THR A 260 21.16 -8.87 -6.33
CA THR A 260 20.06 -8.11 -6.92
C THR A 260 20.19 -6.64 -6.55
N LEU A 261 20.34 -5.78 -7.55
CA LEU A 261 20.27 -4.33 -7.42
C LEU A 261 19.04 -3.85 -8.18
N ASN A 262 18.02 -3.42 -7.46
CA ASN A 262 16.77 -2.96 -8.03
C ASN A 262 16.52 -1.50 -7.71
N THR A 263 16.18 -0.71 -8.73
CA THR A 263 15.61 0.62 -8.54
C THR A 263 16.53 1.58 -7.77
N ASN A 264 17.85 1.50 -7.97
CA ASN A 264 18.82 2.34 -7.27
C ASN A 264 19.32 3.50 -8.12
N THR A 265 19.66 4.61 -7.47
CA THR A 265 20.53 5.64 -8.04
C THR A 265 21.97 5.40 -7.61
N ILE A 266 22.87 5.18 -8.55
CA ILE A 266 24.32 5.02 -8.32
C ILE A 266 25.04 6.12 -9.09
N ALA A 267 25.42 7.20 -8.41
CA ALA A 267 25.89 8.40 -9.09
C ALA A 267 27.00 9.13 -8.37
N GLN A 268 27.82 9.87 -9.12
CA GLN A 268 28.89 10.72 -8.59
C GLN A 268 29.91 9.98 -7.70
N ASN A 269 29.96 8.65 -7.75
CA ASN A 269 30.97 7.87 -7.05
C ASN A 269 32.31 7.95 -7.79
N ALA A 270 33.41 7.79 -7.08
CA ALA A 270 34.74 7.83 -7.64
C ALA A 270 35.53 6.54 -7.32
N VAL A 271 36.17 6.00 -8.34
CA VAL A 271 37.22 4.99 -8.26
C VAL A 271 38.40 5.45 -9.12
N ASN A 272 39.52 4.75 -9.03
CA ASN A 272 40.70 5.07 -9.82
C ASN A 272 40.35 5.18 -11.32
N ALA A 273 40.67 6.33 -11.93
CA ALA A 273 40.26 6.63 -13.31
C ALA A 273 40.97 5.76 -14.37
N SER A 274 42.08 5.09 -14.02
CA SER A 274 42.86 4.26 -14.94
C SER A 274 42.66 2.76 -14.75
N THR A 275 42.32 2.32 -13.53
CA THR A 275 42.22 0.88 -13.20
C THR A 275 40.98 0.49 -12.39
N GLY A 276 40.25 1.47 -11.87
CA GLY A 276 39.14 1.27 -10.96
C GLY A 276 37.85 0.83 -11.67
N ASN A 277 37.08 -0.01 -10.99
CA ASN A 277 35.85 -0.62 -11.49
C ASN A 277 34.72 -0.40 -10.48
N LEU A 278 33.66 0.33 -10.82
CA LEU A 278 32.59 0.59 -9.84
C LEU A 278 31.96 -0.71 -9.35
N ILE A 279 31.47 -1.54 -10.27
CA ILE A 279 30.89 -2.85 -10.01
C ILE A 279 31.83 -3.90 -10.58
N LYS A 280 32.48 -4.65 -9.69
CA LYS A 280 33.38 -5.73 -10.09
C LYS A 280 32.73 -7.10 -9.86
N PHE A 281 32.53 -7.84 -10.94
CA PHE A 281 31.94 -9.18 -10.95
C PHE A 281 32.79 -10.11 -11.84
N THR A 282 34.00 -10.44 -11.37
CA THR A 282 34.99 -11.24 -12.11
C THR A 282 35.78 -12.20 -11.22
N GLY A 283 36.42 -13.20 -11.84
CA GLY A 283 37.15 -14.27 -11.17
C GLY A 283 38.65 -14.05 -10.93
N ASP A 284 39.26 -13.00 -11.49
CA ASP A 284 40.62 -12.41 -11.33
C ASP A 284 41.84 -13.23 -10.84
N THR A 285 41.82 -14.57 -10.83
CA THR A 285 43.01 -15.42 -10.61
C THR A 285 43.28 -16.39 -11.77
N LYS A 286 42.32 -16.61 -12.70
CA LYS A 286 42.46 -17.33 -13.98
C LYS A 286 41.18 -17.19 -14.82
N VAL A 287 41.29 -17.30 -16.15
CA VAL A 287 40.15 -17.35 -17.07
C VAL A 287 39.26 -18.56 -16.76
N GLY A 288 37.97 -18.33 -16.55
CA GLY A 288 36.97 -19.40 -16.40
C GLY A 288 36.79 -20.20 -17.69
N GLY A 289 37.51 -21.33 -17.77
CA GLY A 289 37.51 -22.26 -18.91
C GLY A 289 38.76 -23.14 -19.00
N ASP A 290 39.82 -22.83 -18.25
CA ASP A 290 41.06 -23.62 -18.23
C ASP A 290 40.92 -24.88 -17.35
N SER A 291 41.26 -26.05 -17.90
CA SER A 291 41.28 -27.36 -17.22
C SER A 291 42.27 -27.45 -16.05
N ASN A 292 43.17 -26.46 -15.90
CA ASN A 292 44.16 -26.37 -14.82
C ASN A 292 43.88 -25.24 -13.80
N ASN A 293 42.61 -25.01 -13.44
CA ASN A 293 42.22 -23.93 -12.53
C ASN A 293 42.31 -24.37 -11.05
N ILE A 294 43.13 -23.66 -10.26
CA ILE A 294 43.16 -23.80 -8.79
C ILE A 294 42.71 -22.45 -8.21
N SER A 295 41.38 -22.28 -8.15
CA SER A 295 40.58 -21.23 -7.50
C SER A 295 40.50 -19.82 -8.16
N SER A 296 39.54 -19.64 -9.09
CA SER A 296 38.91 -18.34 -9.39
C SER A 296 38.34 -17.72 -8.10
N ILE A 297 38.37 -16.40 -7.89
CA ILE A 297 37.71 -15.78 -6.73
C ILE A 297 36.19 -15.72 -6.85
N LEU A 298 35.62 -15.97 -8.03
CA LEU A 298 34.18 -15.97 -8.30
C LEU A 298 33.73 -17.35 -8.83
N SER A 299 32.60 -17.84 -8.34
CA SER A 299 31.95 -19.08 -8.77
C SER A 299 31.21 -18.90 -10.09
N ASN A 300 31.13 -19.96 -10.89
CA ASN A 300 30.29 -19.98 -12.10
C ASN A 300 28.78 -20.00 -11.77
N SER A 301 28.43 -20.33 -10.52
CA SER A 301 27.06 -20.35 -10.01
C SER A 301 26.56 -18.98 -9.51
N SER A 302 27.44 -17.97 -9.46
CA SER A 302 27.09 -16.62 -9.02
C SER A 302 26.06 -15.96 -9.94
N THR A 303 25.27 -15.04 -9.41
CA THR A 303 24.29 -14.27 -10.20
C THR A 303 24.37 -12.78 -9.89
N LEU A 304 24.21 -11.96 -10.93
CA LEU A 304 24.07 -10.51 -10.85
C LEU A 304 22.85 -10.07 -11.65
N THR A 305 21.88 -9.45 -10.96
CA THR A 305 20.72 -8.82 -11.59
C THR A 305 20.73 -7.33 -11.29
N LEU A 306 20.76 -6.51 -12.33
CA LEU A 306 20.53 -5.08 -12.26
C LEU A 306 19.17 -4.80 -12.93
N SER A 307 18.19 -4.31 -12.17
CA SER A 307 16.87 -3.91 -12.71
C SER A 307 16.53 -2.46 -12.35
N ASN A 308 16.09 -1.66 -13.33
CA ASN A 308 15.62 -0.30 -13.10
C ASN A 308 16.63 0.62 -12.37
N ASN A 309 17.95 0.46 -12.57
CA ASN A 309 18.93 1.34 -11.92
C ASN A 309 19.30 2.53 -12.80
N THR A 310 19.58 3.67 -12.17
CA THR A 310 20.18 4.84 -12.81
C THR A 310 21.66 4.92 -12.39
N ILE A 311 22.58 4.55 -13.29
CA ILE A 311 24.03 4.47 -13.04
C ILE A 311 24.77 5.46 -13.95
N VAL A 312 24.95 6.69 -13.47
CA VAL A 312 25.43 7.83 -14.27
C VAL A 312 26.36 8.75 -13.48
N GLU A 313 27.17 9.55 -14.18
CA GLU A 313 28.05 10.58 -13.60
C GLU A 313 29.05 10.07 -12.56
N ASN A 314 29.37 8.78 -12.58
CA ASN A 314 30.42 8.23 -11.74
C ASN A 314 31.78 8.42 -12.42
N GLN A 315 32.87 8.49 -11.66
CA GLN A 315 34.25 8.57 -12.16
C GLN A 315 34.96 7.23 -11.96
N GLY A 316 35.57 6.69 -13.01
CA GLY A 316 36.29 5.43 -12.96
C GLY A 316 36.67 4.94 -14.35
N PHE A 317 37.52 3.92 -14.42
CA PHE A 317 37.90 3.31 -15.70
C PHE A 317 36.79 2.45 -16.29
N THR A 318 36.09 1.68 -15.45
CA THR A 318 34.96 0.83 -15.86
C THR A 318 33.80 0.96 -14.87
N THR A 319 32.56 1.04 -15.37
CA THR A 319 31.37 0.95 -14.51
C THR A 319 31.07 -0.49 -14.14
N LEU A 320 30.81 -1.38 -15.10
CA LEU A 320 30.60 -2.80 -14.87
C LEU A 320 31.74 -3.64 -15.47
N LEU A 321 32.56 -4.25 -14.63
CA LEU A 321 33.58 -5.22 -15.06
C LEU A 321 33.03 -6.65 -14.90
N TYR A 322 33.07 -7.43 -15.98
CA TYR A 322 32.51 -8.79 -16.00
C TYR A 322 33.38 -9.77 -16.81
N ASP A 323 33.19 -11.08 -16.60
CA ASP A 323 33.85 -12.16 -17.36
C ASP A 323 32.83 -13.26 -17.78
N LYS A 324 33.24 -14.52 -18.01
CA LYS A 324 32.33 -15.64 -18.35
C LYS A 324 31.63 -16.29 -17.16
N LEU A 325 32.06 -15.97 -15.94
CA LEU A 325 31.54 -16.59 -14.72
C LEU A 325 30.21 -15.97 -14.33
N GLY A 326 29.34 -16.81 -13.79
CA GLY A 326 28.04 -16.40 -13.29
C GLY A 326 27.09 -15.89 -14.38
N THR A 327 25.83 -15.74 -14.00
CA THR A 327 24.78 -15.18 -14.86
C THR A 327 24.61 -13.69 -14.58
N LYS A 328 24.50 -12.88 -15.63
CA LYS A 328 24.30 -11.43 -15.53
C LYS A 328 23.03 -11.05 -16.28
N LYS A 329 22.15 -10.29 -15.62
CA LYS A 329 20.91 -9.78 -16.20
C LYS A 329 20.86 -8.27 -16.00
N LEU A 330 20.76 -7.53 -17.09
CA LEU A 330 20.55 -6.09 -17.09
C LEU A 330 19.16 -5.80 -17.68
N ASN A 331 18.25 -5.28 -16.87
CA ASN A 331 16.90 -4.92 -17.30
C ASN A 331 16.58 -3.46 -16.95
N PHE A 332 16.09 -2.66 -17.90
CA PHE A 332 15.60 -1.29 -17.60
C PHE A 332 16.60 -0.35 -16.92
N ASN A 333 17.91 -0.58 -17.07
CA ASN A 333 18.93 0.28 -16.47
C ASN A 333 19.35 1.40 -17.41
N ILE A 334 19.84 2.49 -16.82
CA ILE A 334 20.68 3.48 -17.50
C ILE A 334 22.12 3.20 -17.05
N ILE A 335 22.99 2.81 -17.97
CA ILE A 335 24.43 2.62 -17.70
C ILE A 335 25.22 3.36 -18.76
N ALA A 336 25.47 4.64 -18.52
CA ALA A 336 26.15 5.55 -19.44
C ALA A 336 26.65 6.80 -18.70
N TYR A 337 27.33 7.70 -19.40
CA TYR A 337 27.82 8.98 -18.86
C TYR A 337 28.69 8.80 -17.61
N ASN A 338 29.44 7.70 -17.55
CA ASN A 338 30.40 7.44 -16.48
C ASN A 338 31.83 7.62 -17.02
N GLY A 339 32.75 8.00 -16.15
CA GLY A 339 34.16 8.22 -16.49
C GLY A 339 34.36 9.39 -17.47
N GLY A 340 35.56 9.43 -18.05
CA GLY A 340 35.91 10.37 -19.11
C GLY A 340 36.20 9.64 -20.43
N SER A 341 37.05 10.24 -21.26
CA SER A 341 37.56 9.62 -22.49
C SER A 341 38.24 8.27 -22.20
N ASN A 342 38.09 7.30 -23.11
CA ASN A 342 38.70 5.96 -23.01
C ASN A 342 38.26 5.11 -21.80
N THR A 343 37.08 5.36 -21.25
CA THR A 343 36.46 4.54 -20.19
C THR A 343 35.37 3.62 -20.75
N TYR A 344 34.82 2.74 -19.90
CA TYR A 344 33.82 1.75 -20.28
C TYR A 344 32.60 1.79 -19.35
N ALA A 345 31.38 1.77 -19.90
CA ALA A 345 30.17 1.49 -19.12
C ALA A 345 30.10 0.00 -18.74
N CYS A 346 30.54 -0.87 -19.65
CA CYS A 346 30.66 -2.30 -19.41
C CYS A 346 31.94 -2.78 -20.09
N ARG A 347 32.73 -3.60 -19.40
CA ARG A 347 33.97 -4.13 -19.95
C ARG A 347 34.08 -5.61 -19.67
N TYR A 348 34.36 -6.37 -20.73
CA TYR A 348 34.77 -7.75 -20.59
C TYR A 348 36.24 -7.82 -20.15
N LEU A 349 36.52 -8.60 -19.10
CA LEU A 349 37.85 -8.65 -18.46
C LEU A 349 38.98 -8.96 -19.45
N LEU A 350 38.74 -9.85 -20.42
CA LEU A 350 39.78 -10.38 -21.31
C LEU A 350 39.92 -9.59 -22.63
N GLY A 351 39.39 -8.38 -22.68
CA GLY A 351 39.46 -7.52 -23.86
C GLY A 351 38.14 -7.48 -24.62
N ASN A 352 38.19 -7.60 -25.95
CA ASN A 352 37.02 -7.41 -26.80
C ASN A 352 35.93 -8.47 -26.53
N ALA A 353 34.70 -8.02 -26.28
CA ALA A 353 33.55 -8.88 -26.01
C ALA A 353 32.85 -9.40 -27.29
N THR A 354 33.01 -8.75 -28.44
CA THR A 354 32.19 -8.98 -29.66
C THR A 354 32.05 -10.46 -30.03
N ASP A 355 33.18 -11.18 -30.13
CA ASP A 355 33.22 -12.58 -30.57
C ASP A 355 33.07 -13.60 -29.43
N GLN A 356 32.87 -13.13 -28.19
CA GLN A 356 32.76 -14.02 -27.04
C GLN A 356 31.42 -14.74 -27.03
N LYS A 357 31.45 -16.03 -26.71
CA LYS A 357 30.27 -16.88 -26.53
C LYS A 357 30.16 -17.34 -25.08
N ASP A 358 28.95 -17.73 -24.69
CA ASP A 358 28.63 -18.29 -23.38
C ASP A 358 29.00 -17.38 -22.20
N VAL A 359 28.93 -16.06 -22.41
CA VAL A 359 29.22 -15.04 -21.39
C VAL A 359 28.07 -14.92 -20.37
N LYS A 360 26.90 -15.52 -20.67
CA LYS A 360 25.70 -15.52 -19.81
C LYS A 360 25.25 -14.11 -19.40
N LEU A 361 25.39 -13.16 -20.32
CA LEU A 361 24.92 -11.78 -20.17
C LEU A 361 23.64 -11.58 -20.97
N SER A 362 22.55 -11.32 -20.27
CA SER A 362 21.25 -10.97 -20.86
C SER A 362 21.01 -9.48 -20.67
N ILE A 363 20.58 -8.80 -21.73
CA ILE A 363 20.26 -7.36 -21.72
C ILE A 363 18.87 -7.11 -22.32
N LEU A 364 17.99 -6.44 -21.57
CA LEU A 364 16.62 -6.14 -21.99
C LEU A 364 16.22 -4.70 -21.61
N SER A 365 15.66 -3.95 -22.54
CA SER A 365 15.12 -2.60 -22.30
C SER A 365 16.04 -1.62 -21.56
N ASN A 366 17.36 -1.69 -21.70
CA ASN A 366 18.30 -0.75 -21.09
C ASN A 366 18.58 0.45 -21.99
N ALA A 367 19.00 1.57 -21.40
CA ALA A 367 19.67 2.67 -22.10
C ALA A 367 21.19 2.55 -21.89
N LEU A 368 21.90 2.23 -22.98
CA LEU A 368 23.34 1.94 -22.97
C LEU A 368 24.05 2.72 -24.07
N SER A 369 25.28 3.17 -23.81
CA SER A 369 26.17 3.60 -24.90
C SER A 369 26.81 2.36 -25.51
N LEU A 370 26.49 1.97 -26.75
CA LEU A 370 27.08 0.78 -27.38
C LEU A 370 28.37 1.07 -28.17
N THR A 371 28.66 2.34 -28.44
CA THR A 371 29.82 2.77 -29.23
C THR A 371 30.50 4.00 -28.60
N GLY A 372 31.69 4.36 -29.11
CA GLY A 372 32.41 5.56 -28.65
C GLY A 372 32.96 5.48 -27.23
N ASN A 373 33.04 6.65 -26.57
CA ASN A 373 33.51 6.78 -25.20
C ASN A 373 32.49 6.20 -24.21
N ASN A 374 32.99 5.60 -23.12
CA ASN A 374 32.14 4.95 -22.12
C ASN A 374 31.24 3.85 -22.70
N LYS A 375 31.70 3.13 -23.73
CA LYS A 375 30.92 2.03 -24.33
C LYS A 375 30.63 0.91 -23.33
N CYS A 376 29.45 0.32 -23.44
CA CYS A 376 29.06 -0.94 -22.82
C CYS A 376 29.45 -2.06 -23.80
N ASP A 377 30.68 -2.54 -23.66
CA ASP A 377 31.22 -3.61 -24.50
C ASP A 377 30.53 -4.92 -24.14
N VAL A 378 29.70 -5.44 -25.02
CA VAL A 378 28.91 -6.66 -24.84
C VAL A 378 29.05 -7.60 -26.05
N PRO A 379 28.90 -8.93 -25.87
CA PRO A 379 28.99 -9.86 -26.98
C PRO A 379 27.87 -9.68 -28.00
N SER A 380 28.15 -9.97 -29.28
CA SER A 380 27.12 -9.96 -30.32
C SER A 380 25.99 -10.93 -30.01
N ASP A 381 26.28 -12.03 -29.31
CA ASP A 381 25.29 -13.01 -28.87
C ASP A 381 24.24 -12.41 -27.91
N SER A 382 24.68 -11.53 -27.00
CA SER A 382 23.79 -10.79 -26.08
C SER A 382 22.92 -9.76 -26.81
N LEU A 383 23.28 -9.39 -28.04
CA LEU A 383 22.56 -8.40 -28.86
C LEU A 383 21.66 -9.03 -29.94
N LYS A 384 21.65 -10.36 -30.13
CA LYS A 384 20.93 -11.02 -31.24
C LYS A 384 19.43 -10.70 -31.30
N ASP A 385 18.80 -10.56 -30.14
CA ASP A 385 17.37 -10.21 -30.00
C ASP A 385 17.18 -8.77 -29.49
N ASN A 386 18.19 -7.90 -29.64
CA ASN A 386 18.20 -6.55 -29.10
C ASN A 386 17.29 -5.58 -29.89
N LYS A 387 15.99 -5.75 -29.75
CA LYS A 387 14.98 -4.81 -30.28
C LYS A 387 14.54 -3.76 -29.28
N THR A 388 14.81 -3.99 -28.00
CA THR A 388 14.26 -3.20 -26.90
C THR A 388 15.26 -2.30 -26.20
N ASN A 389 16.57 -2.56 -26.28
CA ASN A 389 17.56 -1.67 -25.65
C ASN A 389 17.78 -0.43 -26.54
N PHE A 390 17.94 0.72 -25.91
CA PHE A 390 18.19 2.01 -26.55
C PHE A 390 19.69 2.29 -26.57
N ASP A 391 20.24 2.47 -27.78
CA ASP A 391 21.62 2.93 -27.95
C ASP A 391 21.67 4.45 -27.85
N ILE A 392 22.22 4.95 -26.74
CA ILE A 392 22.32 6.38 -26.44
C ILE A 392 23.70 6.97 -26.78
N SER A 393 24.52 6.25 -27.57
CA SER A 393 25.88 6.70 -27.94
C SER A 393 25.93 8.07 -28.60
N GLU A 394 24.91 8.44 -29.38
CA GLU A 394 24.84 9.73 -30.10
C GLU A 394 24.35 10.90 -29.23
N ILE A 395 23.88 10.63 -28.01
CA ILE A 395 23.35 11.65 -27.11
C ILE A 395 24.45 12.08 -26.15
N ALA A 396 25.18 13.14 -26.50
CA ALA A 396 26.36 13.57 -25.74
C ALA A 396 26.02 14.18 -24.37
N ASP A 397 24.89 14.88 -24.25
CA ASP A 397 24.48 15.56 -23.03
C ASP A 397 23.43 14.75 -22.28
N ILE A 398 23.81 14.23 -21.10
CA ILE A 398 22.93 13.52 -20.16
C ILE A 398 21.66 14.33 -19.83
N ARG A 399 21.72 15.67 -19.86
CA ARG A 399 20.58 16.54 -19.53
C ARG A 399 19.45 16.50 -20.55
N GLN A 400 19.70 15.95 -21.73
CA GLN A 400 18.63 15.66 -22.69
C GLN A 400 17.79 14.44 -22.25
N LEU A 401 18.33 13.56 -21.41
CA LEU A 401 17.67 12.33 -20.97
C LEU A 401 17.24 12.36 -19.49
N LEU A 402 18.00 13.05 -18.63
CA LEU A 402 17.79 13.06 -17.17
C LEU A 402 17.87 14.48 -16.60
N SER A 403 17.06 14.79 -15.59
CA SER A 403 17.23 15.99 -14.75
C SER A 403 18.64 16.05 -14.14
N PRO A 404 19.14 17.20 -13.64
CA PRO A 404 20.24 17.19 -12.67
C PRO A 404 19.95 16.29 -11.47
N LEU A 405 20.99 15.86 -10.75
CA LEU A 405 20.82 15.13 -9.49
C LEU A 405 20.01 15.99 -8.51
N GLN A 406 18.83 15.50 -8.15
CA GLN A 406 17.95 16.17 -7.22
C GLN A 406 18.46 16.00 -5.80
N GLN A 407 18.37 17.08 -5.02
CA GLN A 407 18.69 17.01 -3.59
C GLN A 407 17.58 16.28 -2.82
N PRO A 408 17.90 15.62 -1.70
CA PRO A 408 16.91 15.02 -0.81
C PRO A 408 15.78 15.99 -0.44
N SER A 409 14.53 15.58 -0.69
CA SER A 409 13.33 16.31 -0.29
C SER A 409 12.16 15.35 -0.07
N ALA A 410 11.03 15.86 0.43
CA ALA A 410 9.81 15.06 0.59
C ALA A 410 9.33 14.43 -0.74
N TYR A 411 9.57 15.07 -1.89
CA TYR A 411 9.19 14.55 -3.21
C TYR A 411 10.15 13.48 -3.75
N THR A 412 11.33 13.33 -3.15
CA THR A 412 12.30 12.29 -3.50
C THR A 412 12.39 11.20 -2.43
N SER A 413 11.46 11.17 -1.47
CA SER A 413 11.53 10.33 -0.25
C SER A 413 12.88 10.52 0.48
N TYR A 414 13.39 11.75 0.47
CA TYR A 414 14.67 12.15 1.07
C TYR A 414 15.90 11.42 0.51
N PHE A 415 15.83 10.91 -0.72
CA PHE A 415 16.97 10.33 -1.44
C PHE A 415 17.42 11.23 -2.60
N PRO A 416 18.73 11.32 -2.89
CA PRO A 416 19.20 11.88 -4.15
C PRO A 416 18.83 10.96 -5.33
N LEU A 417 18.24 11.52 -6.39
CA LEU A 417 17.81 10.76 -7.56
C LEU A 417 17.79 11.63 -8.83
N TYR A 418 17.59 10.98 -9.98
CA TYR A 418 17.39 11.62 -11.28
C TYR A 418 15.98 11.32 -11.79
N TYR A 419 15.31 12.34 -12.32
CA TYR A 419 14.07 12.16 -13.06
C TYR A 419 14.39 11.95 -14.54
N PRO A 420 13.82 10.95 -15.22
CA PRO A 420 13.91 10.89 -16.67
C PRO A 420 13.16 12.07 -17.30
N LYS A 421 13.64 12.53 -18.44
CA LYS A 421 12.98 13.60 -19.22
C LYS A 421 11.95 12.98 -20.16
N THR A 422 10.84 13.70 -20.35
CA THR A 422 9.68 13.24 -21.14
C THR A 422 9.84 13.44 -22.65
N ASN A 423 10.90 14.13 -23.08
CA ASN A 423 11.19 14.36 -24.49
C ASN A 423 11.55 13.06 -25.20
N LYS A 424 11.29 13.04 -26.50
CA LYS A 424 11.81 12.05 -27.42
C LYS A 424 12.99 12.65 -28.19
N ILE A 425 14.07 11.90 -28.33
CA ILE A 425 15.28 12.34 -29.03
C ILE A 425 15.43 11.49 -30.29
N THR A 426 15.61 12.14 -31.43
CA THR A 426 15.88 11.46 -32.70
C THR A 426 17.37 11.26 -32.87
N VAL A 427 17.80 10.00 -33.01
CA VAL A 427 19.18 9.60 -33.32
C VAL A 427 19.25 8.93 -34.70
N GLY A 428 20.43 8.85 -35.29
CA GLY A 428 20.67 8.26 -36.61
C GLY A 428 20.38 9.20 -37.79
N GLN A 429 20.68 8.74 -39.01
CA GLN A 429 20.51 9.49 -40.25
C GLN A 429 19.75 8.68 -41.30
N GLY A 430 19.12 9.37 -42.27
CA GLY A 430 18.38 8.72 -43.37
C GLY A 430 17.24 7.83 -42.87
N ASP A 431 17.18 6.60 -43.38
CA ASP A 431 16.17 5.58 -43.04
C ASP A 431 16.44 4.88 -41.70
N ASP A 432 17.62 5.08 -41.08
CA ASP A 432 18.00 4.47 -39.79
C ASP A 432 17.62 5.32 -38.57
N LYS A 433 16.81 6.37 -38.75
CA LYS A 433 16.37 7.25 -37.66
C LYS A 433 15.56 6.50 -36.61
N LYS A 434 15.86 6.72 -35.34
CA LYS A 434 15.13 6.14 -34.19
C LYS A 434 14.79 7.22 -33.18
N GLU A 435 13.57 7.14 -32.63
CA GLU A 435 13.20 7.91 -31.45
C GLU A 435 13.63 7.17 -30.18
N ILE A 436 14.34 7.86 -29.30
CA ILE A 436 14.72 7.37 -27.98
C ILE A 436 13.92 8.14 -26.93
N SER A 437 13.31 7.41 -26.01
CA SER A 437 12.75 7.96 -24.77
C SER A 437 12.99 7.00 -23.63
N LEU A 438 13.26 7.55 -22.44
CA LEU A 438 13.36 6.76 -21.21
C LEU A 438 12.00 6.54 -20.55
N VAL A 439 10.96 7.24 -21.02
CA VAL A 439 9.63 7.24 -20.42
C VAL A 439 8.67 6.48 -21.32
N ASN A 440 7.81 5.63 -20.76
CA ASN A 440 6.81 4.85 -21.47
C ASN A 440 7.38 4.06 -22.66
N THR A 441 8.31 3.16 -22.37
CA THR A 441 9.11 2.45 -23.40
C THR A 441 8.35 1.39 -24.21
N GLY A 442 7.08 1.14 -23.93
CA GLY A 442 6.30 0.06 -24.54
C GLY A 442 6.48 -1.32 -23.88
N ALA A 443 7.43 -1.46 -22.95
CA ALA A 443 7.67 -2.70 -22.22
C ALA A 443 6.97 -2.70 -20.84
N ILE A 444 6.59 -3.87 -20.32
CA ILE A 444 5.71 -3.99 -19.14
C ILE A 444 6.30 -4.75 -17.94
N ASN A 445 7.48 -5.37 -18.09
CA ASN A 445 8.08 -6.28 -17.11
C ASN A 445 9.21 -5.64 -16.26
N CYS A 446 9.07 -4.36 -15.92
CA CYS A 446 9.96 -3.66 -14.98
C CYS A 446 9.62 -4.01 -13.53
N GLU A 447 10.44 -3.52 -12.60
CA GLU A 447 10.17 -3.61 -11.16
C GLU A 447 8.86 -2.92 -10.79
N THR A 448 8.14 -3.42 -9.79
CA THR A 448 6.78 -2.94 -9.45
C THR A 448 6.76 -1.60 -8.73
N VAL A 449 7.90 -1.13 -8.23
CA VAL A 449 8.03 0.14 -7.49
C VAL A 449 9.26 0.92 -7.95
N ASP A 450 9.16 2.24 -7.90
CA ASP A 450 10.27 3.16 -8.13
C ASP A 450 11.06 3.44 -6.84
N GLN A 451 12.12 4.25 -6.94
CA GLN A 451 13.05 4.49 -5.84
C GLN A 451 12.36 5.20 -4.66
N ARG A 452 11.35 6.01 -4.97
CA ARG A 452 10.53 6.73 -4.01
C ARG A 452 9.48 5.83 -3.38
N GLY A 453 9.37 4.56 -3.79
CA GLY A 453 8.35 3.63 -3.32
C GLY A 453 6.99 3.77 -4.01
N LEU A 454 6.92 4.51 -5.13
CA LEU A 454 5.71 4.67 -5.91
C LEU A 454 5.52 3.46 -6.82
N ALA A 455 4.27 3.00 -6.98
CA ALA A 455 3.98 1.83 -7.79
C ALA A 455 4.10 2.15 -9.29
N ARG A 456 4.78 1.28 -10.04
CA ARG A 456 4.77 1.28 -11.50
C ARG A 456 3.52 0.55 -11.98
N SER A 457 2.59 1.27 -12.60
CA SER A 457 1.33 0.69 -13.05
C SER A 457 1.41 0.43 -14.56
N THR A 458 1.73 -0.78 -14.98
CA THR A 458 1.91 -1.12 -16.41
C THR A 458 0.73 -1.85 -17.05
N THR A 459 -0.34 -2.07 -16.28
CA THR A 459 -1.48 -2.93 -16.67
C THR A 459 -2.79 -2.16 -16.87
N LEU A 460 -2.77 -0.82 -16.78
CA LEU A 460 -3.95 0.01 -16.99
C LEU A 460 -4.12 0.27 -18.48
N VAL A 461 -4.91 -0.59 -19.14
CA VAL A 461 -5.42 -0.32 -20.49
C VAL A 461 -6.77 0.38 -20.32
N LEU A 462 -6.89 1.61 -20.83
CA LEU A 462 -8.11 2.40 -20.77
C LEU A 462 -8.96 2.18 -22.00
N PHE A 463 -10.28 2.11 -21.81
CA PHE A 463 -11.25 2.01 -22.90
C PHE A 463 -11.17 3.18 -23.88
N TYR A 464 -11.06 4.41 -23.36
CA TYR A 464 -11.05 5.62 -24.18
C TYR A 464 -9.66 6.06 -24.62
N ASP A 465 -8.62 5.65 -23.91
CA ASP A 465 -7.24 6.05 -24.19
C ASP A 465 -6.30 4.82 -24.29
N PRO A 466 -6.60 3.80 -25.13
CA PRO A 466 -5.86 2.51 -25.14
C PRO A 466 -4.38 2.65 -25.54
N GLU A 467 -4.07 3.58 -26.45
CA GLU A 467 -2.70 3.90 -26.87
C GLU A 467 -1.89 4.63 -25.80
N THR A 468 -2.54 5.07 -24.72
CA THR A 468 -1.88 5.74 -23.59
C THR A 468 -1.54 4.79 -22.44
N THR A 469 -1.67 3.48 -22.67
CA THR A 469 -1.33 2.44 -21.69
C THR A 469 0.03 2.75 -21.08
N ASN A 470 0.05 2.90 -19.76
CA ASN A 470 1.28 3.21 -19.05
C ASN A 470 2.23 2.00 -19.18
N THR A 471 3.46 2.26 -19.57
CA THR A 471 4.52 1.24 -19.74
C THR A 471 5.76 1.68 -18.99
N CYS A 472 6.67 0.74 -18.75
CA CYS A 472 7.82 0.97 -17.90
C CYS A 472 8.71 2.11 -18.38
N ASP A 473 9.10 2.96 -17.42
CA ASP A 473 10.24 3.85 -17.58
C ASP A 473 11.57 3.12 -17.32
N ILE A 474 12.64 3.59 -17.97
CA ILE A 474 14.02 3.13 -17.74
C ILE A 474 14.67 3.96 -16.65
N GLY A 475 15.37 3.29 -15.73
CA GLY A 475 16.01 3.91 -14.58
C GLY A 475 15.19 3.78 -13.29
N SER A 476 15.66 4.45 -12.24
CA SER A 476 15.21 4.29 -10.86
C SER A 476 13.86 4.94 -10.55
N VAL A 477 13.41 5.87 -11.38
CA VAL A 477 12.16 6.62 -11.19
C VAL A 477 11.14 6.24 -12.26
N GLU A 478 9.87 6.22 -11.88
CA GLU A 478 8.72 6.16 -12.77
C GLU A 478 8.01 7.52 -12.72
N LEU A 479 7.81 8.17 -13.87
CA LEU A 479 7.04 9.40 -13.93
C LEU A 479 5.55 9.10 -13.93
N MET A 480 4.84 9.66 -12.96
CA MET A 480 3.40 9.51 -12.90
C MET A 480 2.72 10.35 -13.98
N LYS A 481 1.78 9.73 -14.69
CA LYS A 481 0.94 10.41 -15.69
C LYS A 481 -0.52 10.40 -15.21
N LEU A 482 -1.20 11.54 -15.35
CA LEU A 482 -2.64 11.62 -15.11
C LEU A 482 -3.35 10.56 -15.94
N THR A 483 -3.89 9.55 -15.25
CA THR A 483 -4.51 8.38 -15.88
C THR A 483 -5.81 8.10 -15.14
N ALA A 484 -6.94 8.33 -15.79
CA ALA A 484 -8.24 7.86 -15.32
C ALA A 484 -8.25 6.32 -15.29
N GLY A 485 -9.29 5.69 -14.77
CA GLY A 485 -9.39 4.22 -14.78
C GLY A 485 -10.81 3.72 -15.03
N ASP A 486 -10.93 2.61 -15.73
CA ASP A 486 -12.23 2.02 -16.01
C ASP A 486 -12.79 1.32 -14.76
N ILE A 487 -14.03 1.66 -14.40
CA ILE A 487 -14.74 1.09 -13.27
C ILE A 487 -15.72 0.06 -13.82
N SER A 488 -15.32 -1.22 -13.78
CA SER A 488 -16.05 -2.29 -14.49
C SER A 488 -17.20 -2.93 -13.70
N SER A 489 -17.39 -2.58 -12.43
CA SER A 489 -18.58 -3.01 -11.67
C SER A 489 -18.90 -2.04 -10.54
N SER A 490 -19.90 -1.21 -10.77
CA SER A 490 -20.58 -0.44 -9.74
C SER A 490 -22.04 -0.85 -9.70
N SER A 491 -22.61 -1.00 -8.51
CA SER A 491 -24.05 -1.22 -8.33
C SER A 491 -24.54 -0.32 -7.22
N ASN A 492 -25.83 0.03 -7.24
CA ASN A 492 -26.41 0.74 -6.11
C ASN A 492 -26.40 -0.17 -4.87
N THR A 493 -26.25 0.46 -3.72
CA THR A 493 -26.34 -0.17 -2.40
C THR A 493 -27.41 0.56 -1.60
N SER A 494 -27.76 0.03 -0.41
CA SER A 494 -28.67 0.74 0.49
C SER A 494 -28.14 2.15 0.81
N ILE A 495 -28.88 3.17 0.41
CA ILE A 495 -28.52 4.58 0.62
C ILE A 495 -28.57 4.90 2.13
N SER A 496 -29.59 4.39 2.84
CA SER A 496 -29.73 4.58 4.28
C SER A 496 -28.57 3.96 5.06
N GLU A 497 -28.11 2.75 4.68
CA GLU A 497 -26.94 2.12 5.28
C GLU A 497 -25.64 2.87 4.96
N MET A 498 -25.49 3.38 3.74
CA MET A 498 -24.34 4.21 3.35
C MET A 498 -24.24 5.47 4.21
N ILE A 499 -25.34 6.23 4.33
CA ILE A 499 -25.38 7.46 5.14
C ILE A 499 -25.17 7.14 6.62
N ALA A 500 -25.78 6.07 7.15
CA ALA A 500 -25.54 5.61 8.52
C ALA A 500 -24.07 5.21 8.74
N GLY A 501 -23.42 4.64 7.72
CA GLY A 501 -22.00 4.36 7.70
C GLY A 501 -21.15 5.62 7.84
N TYR A 502 -21.48 6.69 7.10
CA TYR A 502 -20.83 8.00 7.25
C TYR A 502 -21.04 8.58 8.65
N GLN A 503 -22.25 8.50 9.20
CA GLN A 503 -22.54 8.97 10.56
C GLN A 503 -21.71 8.22 11.60
N LYS A 504 -21.63 6.89 11.50
CA LYS A 504 -20.82 6.06 12.41
C LYS A 504 -19.35 6.45 12.37
N GLN A 505 -18.80 6.73 11.18
CA GLN A 505 -17.41 7.18 11.05
C GLN A 505 -17.21 8.59 11.61
N TYR A 506 -18.15 9.51 11.34
CA TYR A 506 -18.14 10.84 11.93
C TYR A 506 -18.11 10.77 13.46
N ASP A 507 -19.03 10.01 14.07
CA ASP A 507 -19.12 9.85 15.53
C ASP A 507 -17.85 9.22 16.12
N PHE A 508 -17.26 8.25 15.41
CA PHE A 508 -16.01 7.63 15.79
C PHE A 508 -14.85 8.65 15.81
N PHE A 509 -14.69 9.44 14.74
CA PHE A 509 -13.62 10.45 14.69
C PHE A 509 -13.90 11.65 15.60
N ASP A 510 -15.15 12.05 15.81
CA ASP A 510 -15.52 13.09 16.78
C ASP A 510 -15.14 12.66 18.20
N ASN A 511 -15.38 11.39 18.53
CA ASN A 511 -14.93 10.83 19.80
C ASN A 511 -13.40 10.84 19.94
N LEU A 512 -12.66 10.47 18.90
CA LEU A 512 -11.18 10.48 18.90
C LEU A 512 -10.59 11.90 18.92
N VAL A 513 -11.28 12.90 18.36
CA VAL A 513 -10.86 14.31 18.49
C VAL A 513 -11.06 14.82 19.91
N LYS A 514 -12.18 14.47 20.56
CA LYS A 514 -12.49 14.87 21.93
C LYS A 514 -11.70 14.09 22.98
N ASN A 515 -11.43 12.82 22.71
CA ASN A 515 -10.76 11.86 23.60
C ASN A 515 -9.72 11.06 22.81
N PRO A 516 -8.59 11.68 22.42
CA PRO A 516 -7.58 11.01 21.61
C PRO A 516 -6.94 9.86 22.38
N ASN A 517 -6.87 8.69 21.74
CA ASN A 517 -6.10 7.55 22.23
C ASN A 517 -4.58 7.73 22.00
N ASN A 518 -4.20 8.57 21.03
CA ASN A 518 -2.84 9.04 20.79
C ASN A 518 -2.88 10.54 20.44
N PRO A 519 -2.26 11.43 21.24
CA PRO A 519 -2.21 12.87 20.98
C PRO A 519 -1.63 13.23 19.61
N ASP A 520 -0.65 12.47 19.11
CA ASP A 520 0.01 12.77 17.83
C ASP A 520 -0.95 12.71 16.65
N PHE A 521 -2.00 11.87 16.75
CA PHE A 521 -2.93 11.60 15.65
C PHE A 521 -4.07 12.63 15.58
N LEU A 522 -4.07 13.65 16.45
CA LEU A 522 -5.19 14.60 16.55
C LEU A 522 -5.46 15.33 15.23
N THR A 523 -4.41 15.71 14.50
CA THR A 523 -4.54 16.40 13.19
C THR A 523 -5.12 15.48 12.14
N TYR A 524 -4.67 14.22 12.09
CA TYR A 524 -5.29 13.17 11.27
C TYR A 524 -6.77 12.98 11.61
N TYR A 525 -7.12 12.85 12.90
CA TYR A 525 -8.51 12.67 13.33
C TYR A 525 -9.41 13.84 12.94
N LYS A 526 -8.92 15.08 13.10
CA LYS A 526 -9.64 16.28 12.64
C LYS A 526 -9.86 16.26 11.12
N SER A 527 -8.85 15.85 10.35
CA SER A 527 -8.96 15.74 8.89
C SER A 527 -10.04 14.71 8.50
N ARG A 528 -10.05 13.52 9.11
CA ARG A 528 -11.06 12.49 8.87
C ARG A 528 -12.47 12.94 9.29
N LEU A 529 -12.58 13.63 10.43
CA LEU A 529 -13.85 14.17 10.91
C LEU A 529 -14.46 15.17 9.90
N VAL A 530 -13.66 16.11 9.39
CA VAL A 530 -14.10 17.08 8.38
C VAL A 530 -14.56 16.38 7.10
N GLN A 531 -13.85 15.33 6.66
CA GLN A 531 -14.25 14.56 5.49
C GLN A 531 -15.66 13.95 5.65
N TYR A 532 -15.91 13.22 6.72
CA TYR A 532 -17.22 12.60 6.95
C TYR A 532 -18.31 13.63 7.21
N LYS A 533 -17.96 14.77 7.84
CA LYS A 533 -18.87 15.90 7.98
C LYS A 533 -19.33 16.42 6.62
N ASN A 534 -18.42 16.67 5.70
CA ASN A 534 -18.77 17.18 4.36
C ASN A 534 -19.71 16.22 3.61
N LEU A 535 -19.45 14.91 3.68
CA LEU A 535 -20.32 13.89 3.10
C LEU A 535 -21.72 13.92 3.74
N LEU A 536 -21.80 13.97 5.06
CA LEU A 536 -23.07 14.05 5.79
C LEU A 536 -23.83 15.34 5.48
N ASP A 537 -23.15 16.48 5.46
CA ASP A 537 -23.73 17.78 5.12
C ASP A 537 -24.34 17.76 3.70
N GLY A 538 -23.73 17.02 2.76
CA GLY A 538 -24.27 16.79 1.42
C GLY A 538 -25.63 16.07 1.39
N PHE A 539 -25.97 15.30 2.43
CA PHE A 539 -27.26 14.61 2.58
C PHE A 539 -28.15 15.20 3.68
N ASN A 540 -27.61 15.95 4.64
CA ASN A 540 -28.33 16.48 5.79
C ASN A 540 -28.89 17.89 5.55
N ASP A 541 -28.20 18.70 4.76
CA ASP A 541 -28.70 20.00 4.32
C ASP A 541 -29.85 19.82 3.32
N VAL A 542 -30.93 20.61 3.48
CA VAL A 542 -32.16 20.42 2.71
C VAL A 542 -31.98 20.68 1.22
N GLU A 543 -31.21 21.71 0.85
CA GLU A 543 -31.01 22.09 -0.55
C GLU A 543 -30.00 21.15 -1.23
N ARG A 544 -28.91 20.80 -0.54
CA ARG A 544 -27.95 19.80 -1.05
C ARG A 544 -28.57 18.41 -1.16
N ARG A 545 -29.41 18.01 -0.18
CA ARG A 545 -30.11 16.72 -0.21
C ARG A 545 -30.94 16.56 -1.47
N LYS A 546 -31.73 17.57 -1.87
CA LYS A 546 -32.56 17.50 -3.10
C LYS A 546 -31.73 17.20 -4.35
N LYS A 547 -30.50 17.68 -4.39
CA LYS A 547 -29.57 17.46 -5.51
C LYS A 547 -28.87 16.10 -5.40
N ASN A 548 -28.42 15.73 -4.21
CA ASN A 548 -27.53 14.58 -4.03
C ASN A 548 -28.27 13.27 -3.77
N LEU A 549 -29.46 13.31 -3.17
CA LEU A 549 -30.24 12.12 -2.84
C LEU A 549 -31.11 11.73 -4.04
N LYS A 550 -30.74 10.64 -4.71
CA LYS A 550 -31.38 10.17 -5.94
C LYS A 550 -31.81 8.71 -5.80
N TYR A 551 -33.01 8.39 -6.29
CA TYR A 551 -33.58 7.05 -6.21
C TYR A 551 -32.67 6.01 -6.89
N ARG A 552 -32.33 4.94 -6.17
CA ARG A 552 -31.41 3.85 -6.58
C ARG A 552 -30.08 4.34 -7.14
N ALA A 553 -29.58 5.46 -6.65
CA ALA A 553 -28.33 6.00 -7.17
C ALA A 553 -27.12 5.13 -6.83
N VAL A 554 -26.18 5.12 -7.78
CA VAL A 554 -24.82 4.64 -7.60
C VAL A 554 -23.93 5.84 -7.33
N TYR A 555 -23.30 5.86 -6.16
CA TYR A 555 -22.34 6.89 -5.76
C TYR A 555 -20.92 6.37 -5.98
N VAL A 556 -20.18 7.00 -6.89
CA VAL A 556 -18.83 6.59 -7.25
C VAL A 556 -17.84 7.64 -6.75
N ASP A 557 -17.13 7.29 -5.68
CA ASP A 557 -15.96 8.01 -5.20
C ASP A 557 -14.70 7.45 -5.87
N LEU A 558 -14.09 8.23 -6.75
CA LEU A 558 -12.89 7.81 -7.48
C LEU A 558 -11.71 7.50 -6.55
N SER A 559 -11.63 8.15 -5.38
CA SER A 559 -10.56 7.91 -4.42
C SER A 559 -10.62 6.50 -3.81
N ASN A 560 -11.81 5.92 -3.67
CA ASN A 560 -11.99 4.52 -3.22
C ASN A 560 -11.43 3.50 -4.23
N TYR A 561 -11.27 3.91 -5.49
CA TYR A 561 -10.64 3.12 -6.55
C TYR A 561 -9.16 3.46 -6.76
N LYS A 562 -8.60 4.39 -5.98
CA LYS A 562 -7.24 4.94 -6.16
C LYS A 562 -7.06 5.59 -7.53
N LEU A 563 -8.11 6.26 -8.01
CA LEU A 563 -8.16 6.91 -9.31
C LEU A 563 -8.48 8.40 -9.18
N PRO A 564 -8.07 9.21 -10.19
CA PRO A 564 -7.09 8.85 -11.22
C PRO A 564 -5.69 8.65 -10.61
N LEU A 565 -4.78 8.04 -11.36
CA LEU A 565 -3.36 8.17 -11.06
C LEU A 565 -2.96 9.64 -11.13
N PRO A 566 -2.09 10.11 -10.21
CA PRO A 566 -1.62 11.49 -10.22
C PRO A 566 -0.71 11.81 -11.39
N GLN A 567 -0.40 13.09 -11.52
CA GLN A 567 0.54 13.61 -12.50
C GLN A 567 1.84 14.04 -11.83
N GLU A 568 2.99 13.71 -12.42
CA GLU A 568 4.27 14.31 -12.10
C GLU A 568 4.42 15.64 -12.85
N VAL A 569 4.74 16.72 -12.15
CA VAL A 569 4.89 18.07 -12.70
C VAL A 569 6.26 18.62 -12.36
N GLU A 570 7.07 18.86 -13.39
CA GLU A 570 8.34 19.59 -13.25
C GLU A 570 8.05 21.07 -12.90
N GLN A 571 8.71 21.56 -11.87
CA GLN A 571 8.63 22.92 -11.37
C GLN A 571 9.65 23.82 -12.08
N ALA A 572 9.52 25.14 -11.92
CA ALA A 572 10.41 26.11 -12.56
C ALA A 572 11.89 26.01 -12.11
N ASP A 573 12.14 25.47 -10.91
CA ASP A 573 13.49 25.22 -10.37
C ASP A 573 14.07 23.86 -10.80
N GLY A 574 13.35 23.09 -11.63
CA GLY A 574 13.74 21.75 -12.07
C GLY A 574 13.46 20.64 -11.06
N SER A 575 12.85 20.95 -9.91
CA SER A 575 12.31 19.95 -9.00
C SER A 575 11.00 19.36 -9.55
N HIS A 576 10.54 18.25 -8.99
CA HIS A 576 9.30 17.60 -9.40
C HIS A 576 8.32 17.54 -8.24
N LYS A 577 7.03 17.66 -8.56
CA LYS A 577 5.91 17.52 -7.64
C LYS A 577 4.93 16.48 -8.16
N ILE A 578 4.44 15.63 -7.27
CA ILE A 578 3.28 14.79 -7.55
C ILE A 578 2.01 15.61 -7.29
N GLN A 579 1.28 15.88 -8.37
CA GLN A 579 0.01 16.56 -8.33
C GLN A 579 -1.12 15.55 -8.31
N PHE A 580 -1.72 15.43 -7.14
CA PHE A 580 -2.87 14.57 -6.91
C PHE A 580 -4.17 15.19 -7.37
N PHE A 581 -5.09 14.33 -7.78
CA PHE A 581 -6.42 14.75 -8.15
C PHE A 581 -7.14 15.44 -7.00
N ASN A 582 -7.62 16.65 -7.29
CA ASN A 582 -8.52 17.41 -6.47
C ASN A 582 -9.35 18.35 -7.37
N THR A 583 -10.50 18.80 -6.88
CA THR A 583 -11.42 19.65 -7.66
C THR A 583 -10.93 21.09 -7.82
N ASN A 584 -9.89 21.51 -7.10
CA ASN A 584 -9.32 22.85 -7.28
C ASN A 584 -8.45 22.90 -8.53
N ASP A 585 -7.70 21.82 -8.80
CA ASP A 585 -6.74 21.74 -9.91
C ASP A 585 -7.32 21.13 -11.18
N TYR A 586 -8.37 20.32 -11.07
CA TYR A 586 -8.95 19.58 -12.19
C TYR A 586 -10.45 19.87 -12.38
N ASN A 587 -10.87 19.92 -13.64
CA ASN A 587 -12.27 19.88 -14.06
C ASN A 587 -12.69 18.42 -14.29
N ILE A 588 -13.97 18.13 -14.01
CA ILE A 588 -14.55 16.80 -14.19
C ILE A 588 -15.77 16.94 -15.08
N ASN A 589 -15.70 16.31 -16.24
CA ASN A 589 -16.77 16.31 -17.22
C ASN A 589 -17.37 14.89 -17.28
N ILE A 590 -18.69 14.80 -17.10
CA ILE A 590 -19.41 13.53 -17.14
C ILE A 590 -20.32 13.51 -18.37
N GLU A 591 -20.30 12.38 -19.09
CA GLU A 591 -21.14 12.13 -20.25
C GLU A 591 -21.94 10.85 -20.01
N THR A 592 -23.25 10.93 -20.21
CA THR A 592 -24.15 9.77 -20.16
C THR A 592 -24.14 9.08 -21.51
N LEU A 593 -23.78 7.79 -21.54
CA LEU A 593 -23.63 7.06 -22.80
C LEU A 593 -24.89 6.25 -23.13
N GLY A 594 -25.48 5.58 -22.14
CA GLY A 594 -26.71 4.79 -22.27
C GLY A 594 -26.63 3.41 -21.62
N VAL A 595 -27.56 2.53 -21.97
CA VAL A 595 -27.65 1.15 -21.45
C VAL A 595 -27.34 0.15 -22.56
N GLY A 596 -26.60 -0.91 -22.24
CA GLY A 596 -26.32 -1.99 -23.18
C GLY A 596 -25.21 -2.93 -22.70
N GLN A 597 -24.39 -3.41 -23.63
CA GLN A 597 -23.35 -4.42 -23.35
C GLN A 597 -21.98 -3.98 -23.85
N LEU A 598 -20.91 -4.52 -23.25
CA LEU A 598 -19.55 -4.36 -23.73
C LEU A 598 -18.99 -5.72 -24.14
N GLU A 599 -18.78 -5.90 -25.45
CA GLU A 599 -18.23 -7.13 -26.04
C GLU A 599 -16.92 -6.81 -26.78
N ASN A 600 -15.83 -7.51 -26.47
CA ASN A 600 -14.54 -7.38 -27.17
C ASN A 600 -14.09 -5.92 -27.40
N THR A 601 -14.22 -5.05 -26.37
CA THR A 601 -13.93 -3.59 -26.42
C THR A 601 -14.88 -2.74 -27.28
N VAL A 602 -15.98 -3.30 -27.78
CA VAL A 602 -17.03 -2.57 -28.49
C VAL A 602 -18.21 -2.34 -27.54
N LEU A 603 -18.62 -1.08 -27.43
CA LEU A 603 -19.73 -0.66 -26.59
C LEU A 603 -21.02 -0.66 -27.41
N ASN A 604 -21.86 -1.68 -27.17
CA ASN A 604 -23.14 -1.87 -27.84
C ASN A 604 -24.24 -1.22 -27.00
N ILE A 605 -24.50 0.06 -27.24
CA ILE A 605 -25.54 0.83 -26.54
C ILE A 605 -26.84 0.81 -27.34
N GLN A 606 -27.97 0.67 -26.65
CA GLN A 606 -29.30 0.86 -27.21
C GLN A 606 -29.42 2.26 -27.87
N GLN A 607 -30.04 2.31 -29.05
CA GLN A 607 -30.23 3.55 -29.81
C GLN A 607 -31.73 3.85 -30.00
N PRO A 608 -32.20 5.07 -29.70
CA PRO A 608 -31.46 6.19 -29.12
C PRO A 608 -31.04 5.95 -27.65
N PRO A 609 -30.04 6.68 -27.11
CA PRO A 609 -29.66 6.58 -25.71
C PRO A 609 -30.85 6.81 -24.79
N ASP A 610 -30.94 6.02 -23.72
CA ASP A 610 -32.03 6.09 -22.76
C ASP A 610 -32.09 7.48 -22.08
N PRO A 611 -33.15 8.28 -22.31
CA PRO A 611 -33.26 9.63 -21.77
C PRO A 611 -33.48 9.67 -20.25
N ASN A 612 -33.79 8.53 -19.64
CA ASN A 612 -34.00 8.41 -18.20
C ASN A 612 -32.71 8.12 -17.43
N LEU A 613 -31.64 7.68 -18.09
CA LEU A 613 -30.33 7.52 -17.46
C LEU A 613 -29.66 8.88 -17.27
N VAL A 614 -29.08 9.11 -16.10
CA VAL A 614 -28.32 10.32 -15.80
C VAL A 614 -27.00 9.95 -15.13
N CYS A 615 -25.92 10.52 -15.64
CA CYS A 615 -24.60 10.52 -15.02
C CYS A 615 -24.17 11.97 -14.78
N GLU A 616 -23.85 12.33 -13.53
CA GLU A 616 -23.41 13.70 -13.20
C GLU A 616 -22.37 13.73 -12.08
N TRP A 617 -21.62 14.84 -12.00
CA TRP A 617 -20.67 15.08 -10.93
C TRP A 617 -21.32 15.92 -9.82
N SER A 618 -21.27 15.44 -8.58
CA SER A 618 -21.66 16.21 -7.41
C SER A 618 -20.44 16.90 -6.79
N ASN A 619 -20.42 18.24 -6.86
CA ASN A 619 -19.42 19.05 -6.15
C ASN A 619 -19.55 18.95 -4.62
N ASP A 620 -20.75 18.70 -4.10
CA ASP A 620 -20.99 18.63 -2.66
C ASP A 620 -20.41 17.35 -2.06
N LEU A 621 -20.57 16.23 -2.77
CA LEU A 621 -20.06 14.92 -2.35
C LEU A 621 -18.64 14.65 -2.86
N GLN A 622 -18.19 15.38 -3.89
CA GLN A 622 -17.03 15.04 -4.71
C GLN A 622 -17.10 13.62 -5.27
N GLN A 623 -18.27 13.25 -5.79
CA GLN A 623 -18.57 11.91 -6.30
C GLN A 623 -19.33 12.00 -7.63
N ILE A 624 -19.19 10.97 -8.45
CA ILE A 624 -20.02 10.77 -9.64
C ILE A 624 -21.31 10.07 -9.18
N ILE A 625 -22.46 10.65 -9.50
CA ILE A 625 -23.78 10.09 -9.22
C ILE A 625 -24.36 9.55 -10.52
N ILE A 626 -24.75 8.27 -10.49
CA ILE A 626 -25.39 7.61 -11.62
C ILE A 626 -26.76 7.14 -11.15
N TYR A 627 -27.82 7.58 -11.81
CA TYR A 627 -29.19 7.25 -11.41
C TYR A 627 -30.13 7.23 -12.61
N ARG A 628 -31.35 6.79 -12.37
CA ARG A 628 -32.42 6.80 -13.36
C ARG A 628 -33.58 7.67 -12.89
N LYS A 629 -34.24 8.34 -13.84
CA LYS A 629 -35.46 9.12 -13.61
C LYS A 629 -36.70 8.24 -13.50
N ASP A 630 -36.63 7.04 -14.06
CA ASP A 630 -37.65 6.01 -13.96
C ASP A 630 -37.27 4.94 -12.91
N ASP A 631 -38.07 3.88 -12.84
CA ASP A 631 -37.98 2.82 -11.84
C ASP A 631 -37.31 1.53 -12.38
N VAL A 632 -36.71 1.60 -13.57
CA VAL A 632 -36.22 0.42 -14.29
C VAL A 632 -34.93 -0.09 -13.66
N ILE A 633 -34.86 -1.40 -13.39
CA ILE A 633 -33.65 -2.10 -12.97
C ILE A 633 -32.85 -2.59 -14.18
N THR A 634 -31.54 -2.75 -14.00
CA THR A 634 -30.64 -3.26 -15.05
C THR A 634 -30.89 -4.75 -15.29
N GLN A 635 -31.11 -5.12 -16.55
CA GLN A 635 -31.33 -6.51 -16.94
C GLN A 635 -30.03 -7.33 -16.87
N ALA A 636 -30.15 -8.65 -16.70
CA ALA A 636 -28.98 -9.53 -16.67
C ALA A 636 -28.18 -9.44 -17.98
N GLY A 637 -26.88 -9.13 -17.87
CA GLY A 637 -25.97 -8.94 -19.01
C GLY A 637 -25.79 -7.49 -19.43
N ASP A 638 -26.78 -6.63 -19.18
CA ASP A 638 -26.72 -5.20 -19.51
C ASP A 638 -26.05 -4.38 -18.39
N ASN A 639 -25.56 -3.19 -18.75
CA ASN A 639 -25.01 -2.19 -17.84
C ASN A 639 -25.41 -0.79 -18.31
N ALA A 640 -25.54 0.14 -17.35
CA ALA A 640 -25.56 1.56 -17.63
C ALA A 640 -24.12 2.09 -17.73
N PHE A 641 -23.86 2.91 -18.74
CA PHE A 641 -22.51 3.41 -19.04
C PHE A 641 -22.43 4.92 -18.93
N CYS A 642 -21.37 5.37 -18.24
CA CYS A 642 -20.99 6.77 -18.17
C CYS A 642 -19.51 6.91 -18.58
N LYS A 643 -19.18 8.00 -19.26
CA LYS A 643 -17.79 8.42 -19.44
C LYS A 643 -17.52 9.56 -18.47
N TYR A 644 -16.35 9.53 -17.83
CA TYR A 644 -15.86 10.66 -17.07
C TYR A 644 -14.50 11.09 -17.62
N THR A 645 -14.28 12.39 -17.72
CA THR A 645 -13.02 12.99 -18.17
C THR A 645 -12.51 13.91 -17.08
N ILE A 646 -11.25 13.69 -16.67
CA ILE A 646 -10.54 14.55 -15.74
C ILE A 646 -9.57 15.38 -16.56
N GLN A 647 -9.64 16.70 -16.43
CA GLN A 647 -8.85 17.64 -17.23
C GLN A 647 -8.21 18.68 -16.31
N SER A 648 -6.90 18.89 -16.45
CA SER A 648 -6.21 19.93 -15.70
C SER A 648 -6.75 21.32 -16.07
N LYS A 649 -6.90 22.18 -15.06
CA LYS A 649 -7.28 23.57 -15.26
C LYS A 649 -6.11 24.45 -15.72
N THR A 650 -4.87 24.02 -15.49
CA THR A 650 -3.67 24.78 -15.89
C THR A 650 -3.17 24.41 -17.28
N ASP A 651 -3.38 23.18 -17.72
CA ASP A 651 -3.07 22.71 -19.07
C ASP A 651 -4.18 21.80 -19.59
N SER A 652 -4.96 22.30 -20.55
CA SER A 652 -6.10 21.58 -21.10
C SER A 652 -5.73 20.33 -21.91
N ASN A 653 -4.45 20.18 -22.29
CA ASN A 653 -3.92 18.97 -22.94
C ASN A 653 -3.72 17.82 -21.96
N VAL A 654 -3.54 18.13 -20.67
CA VAL A 654 -3.46 17.12 -19.62
C VAL A 654 -4.88 16.71 -19.25
N LYS A 655 -5.34 15.62 -19.87
CA LYS A 655 -6.63 15.01 -19.59
C LYS A 655 -6.57 13.49 -19.75
N SER A 656 -7.47 12.80 -19.07
CA SER A 656 -7.67 11.36 -19.25
C SER A 656 -9.13 10.99 -19.01
N SER A 657 -9.62 9.99 -19.73
CA SER A 657 -11.02 9.54 -19.65
C SER A 657 -11.14 8.10 -19.18
N GLY A 658 -12.14 7.82 -18.34
CA GLY A 658 -12.48 6.46 -17.91
C GLY A 658 -13.94 6.12 -18.21
N LEU A 659 -14.22 4.82 -18.36
CA LEU A 659 -15.54 4.25 -18.53
C LEU A 659 -16.06 3.71 -17.19
N ILE A 660 -17.29 4.05 -16.81
CA ILE A 660 -17.99 3.47 -15.65
C ILE A 660 -19.09 2.55 -16.14
N ARG A 661 -19.14 1.34 -15.56
CA ARG A 661 -20.23 0.38 -15.72
C ARG A 661 -21.02 0.30 -14.43
N ALA A 662 -22.27 0.73 -14.50
CA ALA A 662 -23.20 0.74 -13.39
C ALA A 662 -24.34 -0.26 -13.62
N SER A 663 -24.89 -0.77 -12.53
CA SER A 663 -26.10 -1.59 -12.52
C SER A 663 -27.04 -1.13 -11.42
N PHE A 664 -28.34 -1.18 -11.72
CA PHE A 664 -29.41 -0.81 -10.83
C PHE A 664 -30.19 -2.04 -10.41
N ALA A 665 -30.33 -2.23 -9.11
CA ALA A 665 -31.12 -3.30 -8.51
C ALA A 665 -32.07 -2.70 -7.47
N ASN A 666 -33.18 -3.39 -7.22
CA ASN A 666 -34.05 -3.08 -6.10
C ASN A 666 -33.34 -3.42 -4.77
N ILE A 667 -33.34 -2.49 -3.82
CA ILE A 667 -32.87 -2.72 -2.45
C ILE A 667 -34.07 -3.13 -1.60
N LYS A 668 -34.13 -4.42 -1.27
CA LYS A 668 -35.18 -5.00 -0.43
C LYS A 668 -35.38 -4.23 0.90
N PRO A 669 -36.59 -4.26 1.46
CA PRO A 669 -36.88 -3.61 2.73
C PRO A 669 -36.22 -4.35 3.90
N LEU A 670 -36.08 -3.64 5.02
CA LEU A 670 -35.53 -4.16 6.26
C LEU A 670 -36.57 -4.16 7.37
N VAL A 671 -36.62 -5.25 8.14
CA VAL A 671 -37.52 -5.42 9.28
C VAL A 671 -36.77 -5.79 10.55
N THR A 672 -37.29 -5.38 11.72
CA THR A 672 -36.69 -5.62 13.04
C THR A 672 -37.62 -6.39 13.99
N ASP A 673 -37.05 -7.12 14.94
CA ASP A 673 -37.84 -7.87 15.92
C ASP A 673 -38.73 -6.94 16.77
N THR A 674 -39.89 -7.47 17.19
CA THR A 674 -40.83 -6.75 18.06
C THR A 674 -41.55 -7.69 19.02
N SER A 675 -42.33 -7.14 19.95
CA SER A 675 -43.07 -7.92 20.94
C SER A 675 -44.37 -7.26 21.38
N ILE A 676 -45.34 -8.08 21.78
CA ILE A 676 -46.59 -7.67 22.41
C ILE A 676 -46.78 -8.43 23.72
N THR A 677 -47.35 -7.76 24.73
CA THR A 677 -47.52 -8.33 26.06
C THR A 677 -49.00 -8.54 26.39
N PHE A 678 -49.38 -9.78 26.65
CA PHE A 678 -50.74 -10.18 27.06
C PHE A 678 -50.85 -10.23 28.59
N LYS A 679 -51.91 -9.64 29.12
CA LYS A 679 -52.31 -9.83 30.52
C LYS A 679 -52.95 -11.19 30.70
N TYR A 680 -52.39 -11.97 31.62
CA TYR A 680 -52.88 -13.28 32.00
C TYR A 680 -54.35 -13.21 32.45
N GLN A 681 -55.15 -14.20 32.03
CA GLN A 681 -56.59 -14.34 32.32
C GLN A 681 -57.53 -13.28 31.73
N GLN A 682 -57.03 -12.29 30.97
CA GLN A 682 -57.85 -11.16 30.50
C GLN A 682 -58.37 -11.30 29.05
N LYS A 683 -58.11 -12.42 28.36
CA LYS A 683 -58.46 -12.70 26.95
C LYS A 683 -58.39 -11.47 26.04
N GLN A 684 -57.20 -10.89 25.91
CA GLN A 684 -57.03 -9.63 25.18
C GLN A 684 -56.90 -9.85 23.67
N LYS A 685 -57.41 -8.89 22.89
CA LYS A 685 -57.10 -8.74 21.46
C LYS A 685 -56.21 -7.49 21.33
N LEU A 686 -54.94 -7.68 21.03
CA LEU A 686 -53.94 -6.61 20.95
C LEU A 686 -53.69 -6.24 19.49
N SER A 687 -53.59 -4.94 19.22
CA SER A 687 -53.26 -4.40 17.91
C SER A 687 -51.75 -4.14 17.79
N LEU A 688 -51.16 -4.50 16.66
CA LEU A 688 -49.75 -4.30 16.32
C LEU A 688 -49.64 -3.84 14.86
N ASN A 689 -49.06 -2.66 14.65
CA ASN A 689 -48.69 -2.22 13.31
C ASN A 689 -47.26 -2.69 13.01
N LEU A 690 -47.11 -3.72 12.18
CA LEU A 690 -45.79 -4.26 11.85
C LEU A 690 -44.97 -3.36 10.92
N LEU A 691 -45.62 -2.44 10.18
CA LEU A 691 -44.92 -1.51 9.30
C LEU A 691 -44.14 -0.43 10.06
N THR A 692 -44.41 -0.20 11.34
CA THR A 692 -43.58 0.70 12.16
C THR A 692 -42.20 0.11 12.46
N PHE A 693 -42.03 -1.20 12.25
CA PHE A 693 -40.78 -1.94 12.42
C PHE A 693 -40.20 -2.36 11.05
N ALA A 694 -40.65 -1.73 9.97
CA ALA A 694 -40.20 -1.95 8.61
C ALA A 694 -39.77 -0.63 7.98
N ASN A 695 -38.71 -0.64 7.18
CA ASN A 695 -38.36 0.49 6.33
C ASN A 695 -37.90 0.00 4.95
N ASP A 696 -38.22 0.81 3.94
CA ASP A 696 -37.80 0.62 2.55
C ASP A 696 -36.97 1.82 2.07
N ASP A 697 -36.17 2.37 2.98
CA ASP A 697 -35.36 3.56 2.72
C ASP A 697 -34.04 3.19 2.00
N GLY A 698 -33.84 1.92 1.64
CA GLY A 698 -32.64 1.45 0.95
C GLY A 698 -32.50 2.03 -0.46
N ASP A 699 -33.60 2.17 -1.18
CA ASP A 699 -33.63 2.72 -2.54
C ASP A 699 -33.58 4.26 -2.57
N SER A 700 -34.24 4.94 -1.63
CA SER A 700 -34.45 6.40 -1.66
C SER A 700 -33.65 7.16 -0.60
N GLY A 701 -33.16 6.49 0.43
CA GLY A 701 -32.66 7.10 1.66
C GLY A 701 -33.78 7.64 2.55
N THR A 702 -33.49 7.87 3.83
CA THR A 702 -34.48 8.38 4.79
C THR A 702 -34.98 9.76 4.37
N GLY A 703 -36.29 9.90 4.19
CA GLY A 703 -36.93 11.12 3.71
C GLY A 703 -36.75 11.39 2.21
N GLY A 704 -36.17 10.46 1.45
CA GLY A 704 -36.10 10.51 0.00
C GLY A 704 -37.44 10.22 -0.68
N THR A 705 -37.55 10.62 -1.95
CA THR A 705 -38.70 10.35 -2.81
C THR A 705 -38.47 9.11 -3.67
N GLY A 706 -39.53 8.61 -4.30
CA GLY A 706 -39.40 7.67 -5.41
C GLY A 706 -38.68 8.29 -6.63
N PRO A 707 -38.61 7.55 -7.75
CA PRO A 707 -37.97 8.03 -8.97
C PRO A 707 -38.63 9.32 -9.48
N GLU A 708 -37.89 10.17 -10.20
CA GLU A 708 -38.36 11.51 -10.59
C GLU A 708 -39.65 11.50 -11.44
N LEU A 709 -39.84 10.48 -12.28
CA LEU A 709 -41.07 10.29 -13.06
C LEU A 709 -42.24 9.72 -12.25
N LYS A 710 -41.98 9.21 -11.04
CA LYS A 710 -42.99 8.72 -10.10
C LYS A 710 -42.60 9.02 -8.64
N PRO A 711 -42.55 10.30 -8.21
CA PRO A 711 -42.00 10.68 -6.90
C PRO A 711 -42.77 10.11 -5.71
N ASN A 712 -44.07 9.87 -5.90
CA ASN A 712 -44.98 9.32 -4.90
C ASN A 712 -45.11 7.79 -4.98
N LYS A 713 -44.10 7.08 -5.50
CA LYS A 713 -44.06 5.61 -5.47
C LYS A 713 -44.31 5.14 -4.02
N ALA A 714 -45.21 4.18 -3.86
CA ALA A 714 -45.45 3.59 -2.55
C ALA A 714 -44.15 2.93 -2.04
N LYS A 715 -43.94 2.91 -0.72
CA LYS A 715 -42.80 2.19 -0.13
C LYS A 715 -43.05 0.69 -0.05
N PHE A 716 -44.30 0.31 0.22
CA PHE A 716 -44.68 -1.08 0.43
C PHE A 716 -45.66 -1.55 -0.62
N TRP A 717 -45.70 -2.86 -0.81
CA TRP A 717 -46.51 -3.50 -1.82
C TRP A 717 -48.00 -3.17 -1.70
N LYS A 718 -48.61 -2.92 -2.86
CA LYS A 718 -50.06 -2.81 -3.04
C LYS A 718 -50.49 -3.79 -4.11
N ASN A 719 -51.66 -4.41 -3.92
CA ASN A 719 -52.24 -5.29 -4.92
C ASN A 719 -52.82 -4.50 -6.12
N GLU A 720 -53.40 -5.20 -7.09
CA GLU A 720 -53.95 -4.62 -8.32
C GLU A 720 -55.07 -3.61 -8.06
N GLU A 721 -55.85 -3.77 -6.98
CA GLU A 721 -56.89 -2.82 -6.55
C GLU A 721 -56.34 -1.62 -5.75
N GLY A 722 -55.02 -1.53 -5.56
CA GLY A 722 -54.36 -0.46 -4.82
C GLY A 722 -54.44 -0.61 -3.28
N ILE A 723 -54.81 -1.79 -2.79
CA ILE A 723 -54.88 -2.14 -1.37
C ILE A 723 -53.48 -2.54 -0.89
N GLU A 724 -52.99 -1.87 0.15
CA GLU A 724 -51.70 -2.17 0.77
C GLU A 724 -51.78 -3.47 1.60
N LEU A 725 -51.07 -4.49 1.12
CA LEU A 725 -51.01 -5.84 1.70
C LEU A 725 -49.57 -6.39 1.79
N PRO A 726 -48.61 -5.68 2.40
CA PRO A 726 -47.20 -6.03 2.28
C PRO A 726 -46.70 -7.05 3.32
N ILE A 727 -47.49 -7.42 4.34
CA ILE A 727 -46.99 -8.22 5.47
C ILE A 727 -47.27 -9.70 5.24
N ARG A 728 -46.25 -10.55 5.23
CA ARG A 728 -46.40 -12.02 5.32
C ARG A 728 -46.04 -12.51 6.71
N LEU A 729 -46.87 -13.39 7.26
CA LEU A 729 -46.61 -14.05 8.53
C LEU A 729 -46.25 -15.51 8.29
N THR A 730 -45.26 -16.02 9.02
CA THR A 730 -44.85 -17.43 8.96
C THR A 730 -44.65 -17.98 10.37
N ASN A 731 -44.70 -19.31 10.52
CA ASN A 731 -44.57 -20.00 11.80
C ASN A 731 -45.58 -19.53 12.86
N VAL A 732 -46.79 -19.17 12.45
CA VAL A 732 -47.85 -18.76 13.38
C VAL A 732 -48.33 -19.99 14.18
N PRO A 733 -48.30 -19.95 15.52
CA PRO A 733 -48.80 -21.05 16.36
C PRO A 733 -50.33 -21.00 16.42
N THR A 734 -50.99 -21.47 15.35
CA THR A 734 -52.44 -21.36 15.15
C THR A 734 -53.30 -22.07 16.18
N ARG A 735 -52.73 -22.98 16.99
CA ARG A 735 -53.41 -23.60 18.14
C ARG A 735 -53.52 -22.68 19.35
N ASP A 736 -52.61 -21.71 19.46
CA ASP A 736 -52.45 -20.87 20.64
C ASP A 736 -52.80 -19.40 20.37
N LEU A 737 -52.58 -18.94 19.14
CA LEU A 737 -52.83 -17.56 18.71
C LEU A 737 -53.84 -17.52 17.55
N ASN A 738 -54.83 -16.63 17.68
CA ASN A 738 -55.70 -16.20 16.60
C ASN A 738 -55.19 -14.86 16.06
N ILE A 739 -54.89 -14.80 14.76
CA ILE A 739 -54.40 -13.60 14.08
C ILE A 739 -55.44 -13.13 13.06
N THR A 740 -55.82 -11.86 13.15
CA THR A 740 -56.67 -11.17 12.17
C THR A 740 -56.01 -9.86 11.76
N ALA A 741 -56.38 -9.26 10.64
CA ALA A 741 -55.86 -7.96 10.21
C ALA A 741 -56.97 -7.08 9.66
N ASP A 742 -56.70 -5.78 9.54
CA ASP A 742 -57.61 -4.84 8.86
C ASP A 742 -57.89 -5.28 7.42
N ARG A 743 -56.86 -5.82 6.75
CA ARG A 743 -56.89 -6.21 5.34
C ARG A 743 -56.10 -7.51 5.17
N GLN A 744 -56.58 -8.39 4.29
CA GLN A 744 -55.88 -9.62 3.91
C GLN A 744 -56.14 -9.96 2.44
N GLY A 745 -55.19 -10.62 1.80
CA GLY A 745 -55.30 -11.08 0.40
C GLY A 745 -54.12 -11.97 0.03
N ALA A 746 -54.00 -12.30 -1.27
CA ALA A 746 -52.86 -13.04 -1.77
C ALA A 746 -51.57 -12.19 -1.67
N CYS A 747 -50.43 -12.84 -1.38
CA CYS A 747 -49.13 -12.21 -1.46
C CYS A 747 -48.67 -11.96 -2.91
N PRO A 748 -47.69 -11.07 -3.15
CA PRO A 748 -47.07 -10.92 -4.46
C PRO A 748 -46.34 -12.20 -4.91
N ALA A 749 -46.12 -12.32 -6.21
CA ALA A 749 -45.28 -13.37 -6.78
C ALA A 749 -43.87 -13.36 -6.17
N PRO A 750 -43.25 -14.52 -5.90
CA PRO A 750 -43.70 -15.89 -6.22
C PRO A 750 -44.52 -16.57 -5.09
N ASP A 751 -45.01 -15.81 -4.12
CA ASP A 751 -45.67 -16.32 -2.93
C ASP A 751 -47.21 -16.24 -3.01
N GLU A 752 -47.81 -16.25 -4.21
CA GLU A 752 -49.24 -15.96 -4.41
C GLU A 752 -50.19 -16.93 -3.71
N LYS A 753 -49.69 -18.10 -3.28
CA LYS A 753 -50.44 -19.10 -2.51
C LYS A 753 -50.55 -18.74 -1.01
N GLU A 754 -49.77 -17.79 -0.56
CA GLU A 754 -49.69 -17.34 0.83
C GLU A 754 -50.64 -16.17 1.08
N THR A 755 -51.02 -15.99 2.35
CA THR A 755 -51.83 -14.84 2.77
C THR A 755 -50.94 -13.69 3.22
N CYS A 756 -51.13 -12.54 2.60
CA CYS A 756 -50.53 -11.29 3.01
C CYS A 756 -51.57 -10.39 3.68
N TYR A 757 -51.07 -9.55 4.59
CA TYR A 757 -51.86 -8.72 5.49
C TYR A 757 -51.48 -7.25 5.33
N GLY A 758 -52.40 -6.36 5.69
CA GLY A 758 -52.16 -4.92 5.68
C GLY A 758 -52.92 -4.20 6.79
N GLY A 759 -52.38 -3.06 7.21
CA GLY A 759 -52.92 -2.29 8.33
C GLY A 759 -52.48 -2.88 9.68
N ASN A 760 -53.31 -2.71 10.70
CA ASN A 760 -53.05 -3.30 12.00
C ASN A 760 -53.24 -4.81 11.97
N ILE A 761 -52.30 -5.53 12.58
CA ILE A 761 -52.42 -6.95 12.88
C ILE A 761 -52.97 -7.07 14.30
N TYR A 762 -54.03 -7.83 14.45
CA TYR A 762 -54.61 -8.14 15.74
C TYR A 762 -54.27 -9.56 16.17
N VAL A 763 -53.59 -9.68 17.30
CA VAL A 763 -53.20 -10.95 17.90
C VAL A 763 -54.05 -11.17 19.15
N GLN A 764 -54.66 -12.34 19.26
CA GLN A 764 -55.47 -12.75 20.40
C GLN A 764 -55.10 -14.17 20.83
N GLU A 765 -54.94 -14.40 22.13
CA GLU A 765 -54.75 -15.75 22.65
C GLU A 765 -56.04 -16.58 22.51
N VAL A 766 -55.91 -17.81 22.01
CA VAL A 766 -57.04 -18.77 21.94
C VAL A 766 -57.54 -19.11 23.34
N ASN A 767 -56.61 -19.26 24.29
CA ASN A 767 -56.88 -19.53 25.70
C ASN A 767 -56.19 -18.48 26.60
N ALA A 768 -56.98 -17.68 27.31
CA ALA A 768 -56.47 -16.65 28.24
C ALA A 768 -55.78 -17.22 29.50
N PHE A 769 -55.90 -18.52 29.75
CA PHE A 769 -55.18 -19.21 30.81
C PHE A 769 -53.84 -19.79 30.34
N ASN A 770 -53.39 -19.48 29.12
CA ASN A 770 -52.11 -19.95 28.61
C ASN A 770 -50.95 -19.16 29.26
N PRO A 771 -50.05 -19.80 30.03
CA PRO A 771 -48.93 -19.10 30.66
C PRO A 771 -47.71 -19.00 29.75
N PHE A 772 -47.75 -19.55 28.52
CA PHE A 772 -46.55 -19.66 27.68
C PHE A 772 -46.33 -18.41 26.82
N ASN A 773 -45.06 -18.14 26.54
CA ASN A 773 -44.66 -17.14 25.54
C ASN A 773 -44.60 -17.82 24.17
N PHE A 774 -45.07 -17.12 23.13
CA PHE A 774 -45.02 -17.61 21.75
C PHE A 774 -44.21 -16.67 20.88
N SER A 775 -43.88 -17.15 19.69
CA SER A 775 -43.30 -16.31 18.65
C SER A 775 -43.76 -16.77 17.28
N PHE A 776 -43.87 -15.81 16.37
CA PHE A 776 -44.06 -16.06 14.96
C PHE A 776 -43.19 -15.09 14.16
N ASN A 777 -42.96 -15.39 12.89
CA ASN A 777 -42.11 -14.61 12.02
C ASN A 777 -42.94 -13.71 11.12
N TYR A 778 -42.35 -12.60 10.69
CA TYR A 778 -42.92 -11.76 9.65
C TYR A 778 -41.86 -11.27 8.66
N GLN A 779 -42.34 -10.98 7.45
CA GLN A 779 -41.61 -10.33 6.37
C GLN A 779 -42.49 -9.24 5.78
N VAL A 780 -41.87 -8.25 5.14
CA VAL A 780 -42.55 -7.15 4.46
C VAL A 780 -42.08 -7.11 3.01
N TYR A 781 -43.02 -6.95 2.08
CA TYR A 781 -42.72 -6.74 0.66
C TYR A 781 -42.67 -5.25 0.34
N ASP A 782 -41.66 -4.84 -0.42
CA ASP A 782 -41.58 -3.50 -0.99
C ASP A 782 -42.58 -3.31 -2.14
N ALA A 783 -42.63 -2.10 -2.68
CA ALA A 783 -43.51 -1.81 -3.82
C ALA A 783 -43.21 -2.61 -5.10
N ASP A 784 -42.05 -3.25 -5.20
CA ASP A 784 -41.67 -4.13 -6.31
C ASP A 784 -41.96 -5.61 -6.04
N GLY A 785 -42.53 -5.92 -4.86
CA GLY A 785 -42.91 -7.28 -4.47
C GLY A 785 -41.74 -8.12 -3.97
N VAL A 786 -40.60 -7.52 -3.61
CA VAL A 786 -39.45 -8.25 -3.06
C VAL A 786 -39.52 -8.28 -1.54
N SER A 787 -39.31 -9.46 -0.95
CA SER A 787 -39.42 -9.67 0.49
C SER A 787 -38.19 -9.19 1.27
N SER A 788 -38.42 -8.60 2.44
CA SER A 788 -37.41 -8.28 3.45
C SER A 788 -36.68 -9.51 4.01
N ASN A 789 -35.69 -9.27 4.88
CA ASN A 789 -35.27 -10.27 5.88
C ASN A 789 -36.46 -10.73 6.74
N SER A 790 -36.32 -11.84 7.46
CA SER A 790 -37.32 -12.27 8.44
C SER A 790 -37.04 -11.63 9.80
N ALA A 791 -38.09 -11.16 10.48
CA ALA A 791 -38.07 -10.69 11.87
C ALA A 791 -39.07 -11.48 12.72
N THR A 792 -38.91 -11.40 14.04
CA THR A 792 -39.70 -12.18 15.02
C THR A 792 -40.64 -11.26 15.80
N VAL A 793 -41.90 -11.66 15.89
CA VAL A 793 -42.86 -11.12 16.85
C VAL A 793 -42.93 -12.06 18.05
N ARG A 794 -42.66 -11.56 19.24
CA ARG A 794 -42.78 -12.32 20.50
C ARG A 794 -44.07 -11.94 21.24
N THR A 795 -44.84 -12.92 21.66
CA THR A 795 -45.96 -12.71 22.58
C THR A 795 -45.51 -13.06 24.00
N ILE A 796 -45.59 -12.09 24.90
CA ILE A 796 -45.13 -12.22 26.28
C ILE A 796 -46.36 -12.29 27.19
N SER A 797 -46.53 -13.38 27.94
CA SER A 797 -47.59 -13.51 28.95
C SER A 797 -47.13 -12.90 30.27
N THR A 798 -47.98 -12.08 30.90
CA THR A 798 -47.69 -11.57 32.25
C THR A 798 -47.60 -12.68 33.31
N ALA A 799 -48.13 -13.89 33.05
CA ALA A 799 -47.93 -15.06 33.91
C ALA A 799 -46.46 -15.48 34.05
N THR A 800 -45.60 -15.07 33.10
CA THR A 800 -44.14 -15.29 33.14
C THR A 800 -43.36 -14.08 33.62
N THR A 801 -44.05 -12.97 33.91
CA THR A 801 -43.45 -11.71 34.35
C THR A 801 -44.18 -11.15 35.57
N THR A 802 -45.17 -10.29 35.40
CA THR A 802 -45.76 -9.48 36.49
C THR A 802 -46.93 -10.11 37.25
N ASP A 803 -47.63 -11.09 36.67
CA ASP A 803 -48.80 -11.77 37.26
C ASP A 803 -48.46 -13.20 37.74
N ASP A 804 -47.16 -13.54 37.83
CA ASP A 804 -46.70 -14.83 38.36
C ASP A 804 -46.97 -14.91 39.87
N THR A 805 -47.99 -15.66 40.26
CA THR A 805 -48.40 -15.89 41.65
C THR A 805 -47.86 -17.21 42.21
N ARG A 806 -47.01 -17.93 41.46
CA ARG A 806 -46.41 -19.18 41.93
C ARG A 806 -45.36 -18.87 43.01
N PRO A 807 -45.37 -19.54 44.18
CA PRO A 807 -44.29 -19.41 45.16
C PRO A 807 -42.99 -19.86 44.50
N ALA A 808 -41.93 -19.06 44.67
CA ALA A 808 -40.60 -19.30 44.12
C ALA A 808 -39.96 -20.56 44.76
N SER A 809 -40.41 -21.75 44.36
CA SER A 809 -39.83 -23.03 44.75
C SER A 809 -40.18 -24.14 43.75
N SER A 810 -39.64 -24.04 42.54
CA SER A 810 -38.99 -25.18 41.83
C SER A 810 -38.70 -24.81 40.36
N GLY A 811 -37.40 -24.75 40.05
CA GLY A 811 -36.80 -25.09 38.75
C GLY A 811 -37.19 -24.28 37.51
N GLY A 812 -36.33 -23.32 37.12
CA GLY A 812 -36.20 -22.93 35.70
C GLY A 812 -35.92 -21.45 35.39
N GLY A 813 -34.76 -20.93 35.80
CA GLY A 813 -34.03 -19.77 35.25
C GLY A 813 -34.83 -18.56 34.73
N SER A 814 -35.24 -17.65 35.61
CA SER A 814 -35.66 -16.30 35.23
C SER A 814 -34.46 -15.33 35.15
N PHE A 815 -34.41 -14.54 34.08
CA PHE A 815 -33.50 -13.41 33.93
C PHE A 815 -33.97 -12.27 34.86
N GLY A 816 -33.49 -12.26 36.09
CA GLY A 816 -33.69 -11.15 37.03
C GLY A 816 -32.67 -10.02 36.80
N PHE A 817 -33.05 -8.78 37.09
CA PHE A 817 -32.26 -7.54 37.00
C PHE A 817 -30.78 -7.63 37.48
N TYR A 818 -30.43 -8.57 38.36
CA TYR A 818 -29.05 -8.85 38.77
C TYR A 818 -28.17 -9.54 37.69
N SER A 819 -28.75 -10.16 36.66
CA SER A 819 -28.00 -10.72 35.52
C SER A 819 -27.43 -9.63 34.61
N VAL A 820 -28.00 -8.42 34.62
CA VAL A 820 -27.47 -7.24 33.93
C VAL A 820 -26.18 -6.75 34.62
N PHE A 821 -26.13 -6.79 35.97
CA PHE A 821 -24.90 -6.51 36.71
C PHE A 821 -23.83 -7.60 36.54
N GLY A 822 -24.22 -8.86 36.34
CA GLY A 822 -23.30 -9.95 35.95
C GLY A 822 -22.69 -9.77 34.56
N LEU A 823 -23.44 -9.22 33.60
CA LEU A 823 -22.96 -8.89 32.24
C LEU A 823 -22.03 -7.67 32.24
N PHE A 824 -22.29 -6.65 33.07
CA PHE A 824 -21.34 -5.55 33.30
C PHE A 824 -20.08 -6.02 34.06
N GLY A 825 -20.20 -6.96 34.99
CA GLY A 825 -19.06 -7.60 35.67
C GLY A 825 -18.19 -8.43 34.71
N LEU A 826 -18.78 -9.15 33.75
CA LEU A 826 -18.05 -9.89 32.71
C LEU A 826 -17.41 -8.96 31.66
N LEU A 827 -18.03 -7.82 31.32
CA LEU A 827 -17.43 -6.79 30.47
C LEU A 827 -16.24 -6.07 31.15
N ALA A 828 -16.30 -5.85 32.47
CA ALA A 828 -15.18 -5.33 33.26
C ALA A 828 -14.07 -6.38 33.42
N TYR A 829 -14.40 -7.65 33.69
CA TYR A 829 -13.42 -8.73 33.82
C TYR A 829 -12.69 -9.06 32.50
N ARG A 830 -13.37 -8.92 31.35
CA ARG A 830 -12.74 -9.06 30.01
C ARG A 830 -11.88 -7.86 29.60
N ARG A 831 -12.04 -6.70 30.25
CA ARG A 831 -11.19 -5.51 30.05
C ARG A 831 -9.94 -5.49 30.95
N PHE A 832 -9.91 -6.28 32.03
CA PHE A 832 -8.73 -6.43 32.91
C PHE A 832 -7.88 -7.68 32.63
N LYS A 833 -8.31 -8.53 31.69
CA LYS A 833 -7.48 -9.57 31.06
C LYS A 833 -7.52 -9.43 29.54
N LYS A 834 -6.96 -8.33 29.04
CA LYS A 834 -6.30 -8.28 27.73
C LYS A 834 -5.26 -7.18 27.74
#